data_AF-A0A067D1N1-F1
#
_entry.id   AF-A0A067D1N1-F1
#
_cell.length_a   1.000
_cell.length_b   1.000
_cell.length_c   1.000
_cell.angle_alpha   90.00
_cell.angle_beta   90.00
_cell.angle_gamma   90.00
#
_symmetry.space_group_name_H-M   'P 1'
#
loop_
_entity.id
_entity.type
_entity.pdbx_description
1 polymer ?
#
loop_
_entity_poly.entity_id
_entity_poly.type
_entity_poly.pdbx_seq_one_letter_code
_entity_poly.pdbx_strand_id
1 'polypeptide(L)'
;MGFWTVDPWVVRRRGKTTYVERQETRTGSSLRQPYMRVFAALLLLLLNVIVHQTNPVGLSHAAAYIPLYGTAFNFLCRSTLQDDTSSTNAARVIAAMVSLVLGAILARLVVFPALHESWTMFSAGHASFRVVETKAADGHVQPATYRHVSGVANDGKAFRHEVHIGSSSQGSWAVMLVITPLVMVVAASIYNCFVPSTLAVTGVVNVSYAQLYPSVRGISLVFNALVLFAVLDTMLQDSNRCDAVYGGWMQALRTHLWRHHACRIVCFWLYTAGAITFAVHGLPGFSTWCKELFEHAPDHLLHESWRAFLSGLVVVLHLVVLVQDWDFPTMATVRGIYLPGLTTECLALHVGRRCVVLTGKWLVASLTLWMLPLDMWVFGHQLNYEAASYGQVTDPVTHRILSITNATWLAERACGVHCYTIPMNATGLSTAPTVGRHFGWPVFDQMPAVYITLIALFLFFRLAWTEDSRFMVAVHMQGVKATTYSAQLQSSALTAIASDALRQLASIKHLYALRKHVDGVCITLAMLGLLLMLFQLHSIWEVDVVFGHAKYPRNALSAPGQTYSVVILVSTLVLASQLVTRTQLTLQIAKLRHQVPACATLWRHPATRFTLAAELVANLWIVPPFITGFAELDEFQFDASTCTLPMLRLDGGCYYRLRYPVETLGLVMLVRLYWIVRLVRNHSGFYGQRVDFLGSLHNVSTDSPLWHFRAIFHHRPVFAFLFCTLVTWLATAAGVSVMERSIPSALDSDLTSSWLIVVTMATVGYGDYFARTRGGRFLTVMGGIIGGTIVISMLTSLFMGSLQTTFGEERVLYVVRYKRWQKARLDAAVNLIKAAWRRHKLEKANKSTHSADRALFKYMQKVRELRLGAITDGDDVVGKVREWKSESVVPLLVAAHAKRTAVLDDLEAKVQRVGSLVTTIESLVLAKTKKKMTVS
;
A
#
# COMPACT_ATOMS: atom_id res chain seq x y z
N MET A 1 -3.26 13.59 -1.82
CA MET A 1 -2.42 12.40 -1.55
C MET A 1 -1.49 12.07 -2.72
N GLY A 2 -0.51 12.94 -3.03
CA GLY A 2 0.50 12.74 -4.09
C GLY A 2 1.81 12.09 -3.61
N PHE A 3 1.80 11.45 -2.44
CA PHE A 3 3.02 11.06 -1.71
C PHE A 3 3.65 9.73 -2.14
N TRP A 4 3.02 8.96 -3.04
CA TRP A 4 3.45 7.59 -3.36
C TRP A 4 4.00 7.38 -4.78
N THR A 5 4.05 8.41 -5.63
CA THR A 5 4.51 8.29 -7.04
C THR A 5 5.83 8.98 -7.32
N VAL A 6 6.39 9.71 -6.36
CA VAL A 6 7.65 10.43 -6.52
C VAL A 6 8.58 9.95 -5.43
N ASP A 7 9.63 9.20 -5.80
CA ASP A 7 10.76 8.96 -4.92
C ASP A 7 11.25 10.32 -4.38
N PRO A 8 11.09 10.64 -3.07
CA PRO A 8 11.55 11.92 -2.51
C PRO A 8 13.08 12.08 -2.53
N TRP A 9 13.78 11.01 -2.91
CA TRP A 9 15.22 10.81 -2.72
C TRP A 9 15.99 10.82 -4.05
N VAL A 10 15.31 10.98 -5.19
CA VAL A 10 15.95 11.05 -6.50
C VAL A 10 16.03 12.51 -6.93
N VAL A 11 17.24 13.06 -6.96
CA VAL A 11 17.55 14.30 -7.69
C VAL A 11 17.10 14.09 -9.14
N ARG A 12 16.06 14.83 -9.58
CA ARG A 12 15.63 14.86 -10.98
C ARG A 12 16.79 15.34 -11.85
N ARG A 13 17.58 14.44 -12.43
CA ARG A 13 18.22 14.73 -13.71
C ARG A 13 17.13 14.67 -14.77
N ARG A 14 16.69 15.83 -15.25
CA ARG A 14 15.91 15.96 -16.49
C ARG A 14 16.60 15.14 -17.58
N GLY A 15 15.86 14.22 -18.20
CA GLY A 15 16.31 13.48 -19.38
C GLY A 15 16.75 12.04 -19.11
N LYS A 16 15.77 11.15 -18.89
CA LYS A 16 15.66 9.81 -19.48
C LYS A 16 14.50 9.07 -18.80
N THR A 17 13.45 8.84 -19.58
CA THR A 17 12.32 7.96 -19.26
C THR A 17 12.87 6.55 -18.99
N THR A 18 13.13 6.25 -17.72
CA THR A 18 13.48 4.91 -17.27
C THR A 18 12.19 4.11 -17.21
N TYR A 19 11.87 3.44 -18.32
CA TYR A 19 10.87 2.39 -18.36
C TYR A 19 11.29 1.30 -17.36
N VAL A 20 10.54 1.17 -16.27
CA VAL A 20 10.69 0.07 -15.32
C VAL A 20 10.20 -1.19 -16.03
N GLU A 21 11.10 -2.15 -16.25
CA GLU A 21 10.73 -3.49 -16.70
C GLU A 21 9.84 -4.15 -15.65
N ARG A 22 8.53 -4.11 -15.88
CA ARG A 22 7.58 -4.99 -15.18
C ARG A 22 7.40 -6.22 -16.07
N GLN A 23 8.31 -7.19 -15.95
CA GLN A 23 7.89 -8.58 -16.15
C GLN A 23 6.75 -8.84 -15.16
N GLU A 24 5.76 -9.65 -15.54
CA GLU A 24 4.69 -10.05 -14.63
C GLU A 24 5.29 -10.44 -13.28
N THR A 25 5.17 -9.53 -12.31
CA THR A 25 5.67 -9.78 -10.96
C THR A 25 4.94 -11.02 -10.48
N ARG A 26 5.65 -11.96 -9.85
CA ARG A 26 5.12 -13.19 -9.22
C ARG A 26 3.79 -12.99 -8.46
N THR A 27 3.51 -11.77 -7.99
CA THR A 27 2.26 -11.35 -7.33
C THR A 27 1.07 -11.20 -8.28
N GLY A 28 1.25 -10.68 -9.50
CA GLY A 28 0.20 -10.56 -10.52
C GLY A 28 -0.19 -11.92 -11.11
N SER A 29 0.77 -12.82 -11.28
CA SER A 29 0.52 -14.20 -11.72
C SER A 29 -0.06 -15.10 -10.63
N SER A 30 0.03 -14.72 -9.34
CA SER A 30 -0.62 -15.45 -8.23
C SER A 30 -2.10 -15.08 -8.03
N LEU A 31 -2.46 -13.80 -8.18
CA LEU A 31 -3.86 -13.33 -8.04
C LEU A 31 -4.74 -13.76 -9.21
N ARG A 32 -4.13 -13.91 -10.40
CA ARG A 32 -4.81 -14.25 -11.65
C ARG A 32 -4.85 -15.75 -11.94
N GLN A 33 -4.44 -16.61 -11.00
CA GLN A 33 -4.50 -18.07 -11.22
C GLN A 33 -5.95 -18.53 -11.45
N PRO A 34 -6.21 -19.45 -12.39
CA PRO A 34 -7.57 -19.85 -12.76
C PRO A 34 -8.43 -20.26 -11.56
N TYR A 35 -7.89 -21.05 -10.63
CA TYR A 35 -8.64 -21.48 -9.44
C TYR A 35 -8.94 -20.33 -8.47
N MET A 36 -8.05 -19.33 -8.32
CA MET A 36 -8.31 -18.16 -7.48
C MET A 36 -9.46 -17.31 -8.04
N ARG A 37 -9.60 -17.25 -9.36
CA ARG A 37 -10.70 -16.53 -10.03
C ARG A 37 -12.04 -17.22 -9.80
N VAL A 38 -12.09 -18.53 -10.02
CA VAL A 38 -13.29 -19.34 -9.76
C VAL A 38 -13.65 -19.31 -8.28
N PHE A 39 -12.66 -19.40 -7.40
CA PHE A 39 -12.85 -19.28 -5.95
C PHE A 39 -13.43 -17.90 -5.56
N ALA A 40 -12.92 -16.80 -6.11
CA ALA A 40 -13.44 -15.46 -5.83
C ALA A 40 -14.90 -15.31 -6.28
N ALA A 41 -15.25 -15.82 -7.47
CA ALA A 41 -16.62 -15.80 -7.96
C ALA A 41 -17.57 -16.72 -7.14
N LEU A 42 -17.07 -17.86 -6.67
CA LEU A 42 -17.83 -18.77 -5.79
C LEU A 42 -18.05 -18.13 -4.41
N LEU A 43 -17.00 -17.53 -3.84
CA LEU A 43 -17.06 -16.80 -2.58
C LEU A 43 -18.01 -15.61 -2.68
N LEU A 44 -18.01 -14.90 -3.82
CA LEU A 44 -18.95 -13.83 -4.10
C LEU A 44 -20.40 -14.33 -4.05
N LEU A 45 -20.72 -15.41 -4.77
CA LEU A 45 -22.06 -16.02 -4.76
C LEU A 45 -22.50 -16.41 -3.34
N LEU A 46 -21.63 -17.10 -2.60
CA LEU A 46 -21.93 -17.58 -1.25
C LEU A 46 -22.15 -16.41 -0.27
N LEU A 47 -21.25 -15.43 -0.25
CA LEU A 47 -21.36 -14.29 0.67
C LEU A 47 -22.53 -13.38 0.31
N ASN A 48 -22.82 -13.19 -0.97
CA ASN A 48 -23.96 -12.41 -1.42
C ASN A 48 -25.28 -13.04 -0.91
N VAL A 49 -25.42 -14.37 -1.01
CA VAL A 49 -26.57 -15.10 -0.43
C VAL A 49 -26.65 -14.89 1.08
N ILE A 50 -25.55 -15.01 1.82
CA ILE A 50 -25.54 -14.79 3.27
C ILE A 50 -25.97 -13.35 3.60
N VAL A 51 -25.37 -12.33 2.98
CA VAL A 51 -25.66 -10.91 3.24
C VAL A 51 -27.14 -10.61 3.01
N HIS A 52 -27.73 -11.13 1.94
CA HIS A 52 -29.14 -10.94 1.65
C HIS A 52 -30.07 -11.67 2.63
N GLN A 53 -29.73 -12.88 3.08
CA GLN A 53 -30.56 -13.61 4.06
C GLN A 53 -30.49 -12.98 5.45
N THR A 54 -29.33 -12.42 5.81
CA THR A 54 -29.05 -11.84 7.12
C THR A 54 -29.49 -10.37 7.26
N ASN A 55 -29.90 -9.73 6.16
CA ASN A 55 -30.33 -8.34 6.17
C ASN A 55 -31.69 -8.14 6.89
N PRO A 56 -31.74 -7.40 8.03
CA PRO A 56 -32.98 -7.15 8.77
C PRO A 56 -33.99 -6.26 8.03
N VAL A 57 -33.53 -5.40 7.11
CA VAL A 57 -34.38 -4.51 6.30
C VAL A 57 -35.32 -5.32 5.41
N GLY A 58 -34.88 -6.50 4.93
CA GLY A 58 -35.68 -7.36 4.06
C GLY A 58 -36.93 -7.97 4.71
N LEU A 59 -37.11 -7.81 6.02
CA LEU A 59 -38.30 -8.23 6.77
C LEU A 59 -39.11 -7.04 7.31
N SER A 60 -38.71 -5.81 6.98
CA SER A 60 -39.44 -4.60 7.38
C SER A 60 -40.73 -4.42 6.56
N HIS A 61 -41.81 -4.04 7.23
CA HIS A 61 -43.05 -3.63 6.57
C HIS A 61 -43.09 -2.13 6.21
N ALA A 62 -42.00 -1.39 6.46
CA ALA A 62 -41.83 -0.02 6.01
C ALA A 62 -41.79 0.08 4.48
N ALA A 63 -42.13 1.25 3.95
CA ALA A 63 -42.06 1.54 2.52
C ALA A 63 -40.61 1.47 2.03
N ALA A 64 -40.39 0.78 0.91
CA ALA A 64 -39.04 0.60 0.38
C ALA A 64 -38.48 1.90 -0.19
N TYR A 65 -37.27 2.28 0.22
CA TYR A 65 -36.55 3.44 -0.30
C TYR A 65 -35.33 3.01 -1.09
N ILE A 66 -35.37 3.23 -2.41
CA ILE A 66 -34.26 2.94 -3.33
C ILE A 66 -33.84 4.25 -4.00
N PRO A 67 -32.72 4.89 -3.59
CA PRO A 67 -32.38 6.25 -4.00
C PRO A 67 -32.23 6.46 -5.51
N LEU A 68 -31.59 5.51 -6.22
CA LEU A 68 -31.27 5.64 -7.65
C LEU A 68 -32.31 4.94 -8.53
N TYR A 69 -32.47 3.63 -8.32
CA TYR A 69 -33.38 2.83 -9.13
C TYR A 69 -34.84 3.05 -8.76
N GLY A 70 -35.15 3.38 -7.50
CA GLY A 70 -36.51 3.68 -7.07
C GLY A 70 -37.01 5.00 -7.64
N THR A 71 -36.18 6.04 -7.68
CA THR A 71 -36.54 7.31 -8.35
C THR A 71 -36.71 7.12 -9.85
N ALA A 72 -35.80 6.38 -10.51
CA ALA A 72 -35.92 6.12 -11.94
C ALA A 72 -37.16 5.29 -12.28
N PHE A 73 -37.47 4.28 -11.44
CA PHE A 73 -38.67 3.46 -11.56
C PHE A 73 -39.93 4.27 -11.31
N ASN A 74 -40.01 5.05 -10.23
CA ASN A 74 -41.15 5.91 -9.95
C ASN A 74 -41.33 6.98 -11.02
N PHE A 75 -40.25 7.49 -11.60
CA PHE A 75 -40.35 8.46 -12.68
C PHE A 75 -41.10 7.89 -13.88
N LEU A 76 -40.85 6.62 -14.22
CA LEU A 76 -41.50 5.92 -15.33
C LEU A 76 -42.89 5.34 -14.95
N CYS A 77 -42.97 4.67 -13.81
CA CYS A 77 -44.02 3.70 -13.47
C CYS A 77 -44.76 3.98 -12.15
N ARG A 78 -44.62 5.16 -11.51
CA ARG A 78 -45.41 5.49 -10.31
C ARG A 78 -46.91 5.45 -10.61
N SER A 79 -47.68 4.90 -9.67
CA SER A 79 -49.15 4.97 -9.67
C SER A 79 -49.63 6.42 -9.64
N THR A 80 -50.83 6.65 -10.17
CA THR A 80 -51.48 7.97 -10.15
C THR A 80 -51.87 8.33 -8.72
N LEU A 81 -51.42 9.47 -8.23
CA LEU A 81 -51.81 10.06 -6.95
C LEU A 81 -53.17 10.78 -7.09
N GLN A 82 -53.86 11.00 -5.96
CA GLN A 82 -55.15 11.69 -5.94
C GLN A 82 -55.06 13.14 -6.45
N ASP A 83 -53.92 13.80 -6.28
CA ASP A 83 -53.67 15.17 -6.75
C ASP A 83 -53.10 15.25 -8.17
N ASP A 84 -52.87 14.11 -8.85
CA ASP A 84 -52.32 14.12 -10.22
C ASP A 84 -53.39 14.55 -11.24
N THR A 85 -53.16 15.66 -11.92
CA THR A 85 -53.92 16.04 -13.12
C THR A 85 -53.45 15.24 -14.35
N SER A 86 -54.31 15.12 -15.37
CA SER A 86 -53.95 14.44 -16.63
C SER A 86 -52.70 15.04 -17.29
N SER A 87 -52.51 16.36 -17.17
CA SER A 87 -51.34 17.08 -17.71
C SER A 87 -50.06 16.82 -16.93
N THR A 88 -50.11 16.76 -15.60
CA THR A 88 -48.92 16.50 -14.76
C THR A 88 -48.43 15.06 -14.90
N ASN A 89 -49.36 14.10 -14.97
CA ASN A 89 -49.05 12.70 -15.28
C ASN A 89 -48.46 12.51 -16.68
N ALA A 90 -49.07 13.11 -17.70
CA ALA A 90 -48.54 13.05 -19.06
C ALA A 90 -47.15 13.70 -19.15
N ALA A 91 -46.96 14.86 -18.53
CA ALA A 91 -45.67 15.55 -18.48
C ALA A 91 -44.58 14.71 -17.81
N ARG A 92 -44.91 14.01 -16.70
CA ARG A 92 -43.97 13.09 -16.03
C ARG A 92 -43.55 11.96 -16.96
N VAL A 93 -44.51 11.23 -17.55
CA VAL A 93 -44.23 10.06 -18.38
C VAL A 93 -43.46 10.47 -19.64
N ILE A 94 -43.83 11.59 -20.27
CA ILE A 94 -43.10 12.14 -21.42
C ILE A 94 -41.67 12.52 -21.02
N ALA A 95 -41.49 13.26 -19.91
CA ALA A 95 -40.17 13.62 -19.42
C ALA A 95 -39.32 12.38 -19.07
N ALA A 96 -39.93 11.35 -18.49
CA ALA A 96 -39.27 10.09 -18.18
C ALA A 96 -38.82 9.35 -19.44
N MET A 97 -39.69 9.20 -20.44
CA MET A 97 -39.35 8.57 -21.71
C MET A 97 -38.28 9.34 -22.49
N VAL A 98 -38.37 10.68 -22.51
CA VAL A 98 -37.35 11.54 -23.12
C VAL A 98 -36.02 11.38 -22.39
N SER A 99 -36.02 11.37 -21.05
CA SER A 99 -34.80 11.20 -20.25
C SER A 99 -34.14 9.83 -20.42
N LEU A 100 -34.93 8.77 -20.64
CA LEU A 100 -34.43 7.42 -20.92
C LEU A 100 -33.68 7.39 -22.26
N VAL A 101 -34.29 7.94 -23.31
CA VAL A 101 -33.68 8.00 -24.65
C VAL A 101 -32.48 8.95 -24.68
N LEU A 102 -32.62 10.15 -24.12
CA LEU A 102 -31.54 11.14 -24.03
C LEU A 102 -30.38 10.62 -23.17
N GLY A 103 -30.68 9.91 -22.09
CA GLY A 103 -29.68 9.27 -21.23
C GLY A 103 -28.84 8.24 -21.98
N ALA A 104 -29.48 7.36 -22.77
CA ALA A 104 -28.76 6.40 -23.61
C ALA A 104 -27.91 7.09 -24.68
N ILE A 105 -28.43 8.14 -25.32
CA ILE A 105 -27.70 8.94 -26.33
C ILE A 105 -26.50 9.66 -25.70
N LEU A 106 -26.70 10.35 -24.57
CA LEU A 106 -25.66 11.06 -23.82
C LEU A 106 -24.56 10.10 -23.37
N ALA A 107 -24.95 8.96 -22.79
CA ALA A 107 -24.03 7.93 -22.35
C ALA A 107 -23.17 7.42 -23.51
N ARG A 108 -23.76 7.25 -24.70
CA ARG A 108 -23.06 6.74 -25.89
C ARG A 108 -22.19 7.77 -26.61
N LEU A 109 -22.67 9.00 -26.76
CA LEU A 109 -22.04 10.03 -27.59
C LEU A 109 -21.11 10.96 -26.82
N VAL A 110 -21.31 11.12 -25.51
CA VAL A 110 -20.53 12.06 -24.68
C VAL A 110 -19.72 11.31 -23.64
N VAL A 111 -20.39 10.53 -22.79
CA VAL A 111 -19.72 9.89 -21.63
C VAL A 111 -18.77 8.80 -22.07
N PHE A 112 -19.21 7.91 -22.98
CA PHE A 112 -18.38 6.81 -23.45
C PHE A 112 -17.12 7.28 -24.19
N PRO A 113 -17.15 8.24 -25.14
CA PRO A 113 -15.92 8.76 -25.74
C PRO A 113 -14.98 9.42 -24.74
N ALA A 114 -15.51 10.20 -23.78
CA ALA A 114 -14.69 10.80 -22.73
C ALA A 114 -14.01 9.75 -21.84
N LEU A 115 -14.73 8.69 -21.46
CA LEU A 115 -14.16 7.54 -20.73
C LEU A 115 -13.16 6.76 -21.59
N HIS A 116 -13.44 6.58 -22.89
CA HIS A 116 -12.55 5.89 -23.82
C HIS A 116 -11.21 6.62 -24.00
N GLU A 117 -11.19 7.96 -23.97
CA GLU A 117 -9.97 8.75 -24.04
C GLU A 117 -9.16 8.76 -22.72
N SER A 118 -9.85 8.70 -21.58
CA SER A 118 -9.23 8.88 -20.26
C SER A 118 -8.93 7.58 -19.50
N TRP A 119 -9.69 6.51 -19.70
CA TRP A 119 -9.58 5.25 -18.96
C TRP A 119 -9.08 4.12 -19.85
N THR A 120 -8.06 3.39 -19.39
CA THR A 120 -7.47 2.27 -20.17
C THR A 120 -8.39 1.07 -20.26
N MET A 121 -9.38 0.98 -19.36
CA MET A 121 -10.43 -0.04 -19.39
C MET A 121 -11.35 0.09 -20.60
N PHE A 122 -11.69 1.33 -20.99
CA PHE A 122 -12.55 1.61 -22.15
C PHE A 122 -11.74 1.96 -23.39
N SER A 123 -10.51 2.44 -23.21
CA SER A 123 -9.55 2.64 -24.28
C SER A 123 -9.15 1.27 -24.83
N ALA A 124 -9.59 0.93 -26.04
CA ALA A 124 -8.98 -0.17 -26.78
C ALA A 124 -7.51 0.20 -26.98
N GLY A 125 -6.60 -0.33 -26.15
CA GLY A 125 -5.23 0.17 -25.90
C GLY A 125 -4.36 0.53 -27.13
N HIS A 126 -4.70 1.61 -27.83
CA HIS A 126 -4.21 1.91 -29.17
C HIS A 126 -4.10 3.42 -29.37
N ALA A 127 -2.94 3.96 -28.97
CA ALA A 127 -2.48 5.27 -29.43
C ALA A 127 -2.14 5.31 -30.94
N SER A 128 -2.49 4.29 -31.73
CA SER A 128 -2.09 4.14 -33.13
C SER A 128 -3.24 3.97 -34.12
N PHE A 129 -4.48 4.33 -33.78
CA PHE A 129 -5.58 4.37 -34.77
C PHE A 129 -5.42 5.45 -35.84
N ARG A 130 -4.31 6.20 -35.86
CA ARG A 130 -3.93 7.03 -37.01
C ARG A 130 -3.09 6.32 -38.07
N VAL A 131 -2.50 5.16 -37.79
CA VAL A 131 -1.66 4.43 -38.76
C VAL A 131 -1.69 2.93 -38.46
N VAL A 132 -2.42 2.17 -39.27
CA VAL A 132 -1.95 0.95 -39.97
C VAL A 132 -3.03 0.62 -41.02
N GLU A 133 -2.81 1.07 -42.25
CA GLU A 133 -3.51 0.55 -43.42
C GLU A 133 -2.77 -0.72 -43.88
N THR A 134 -3.39 -1.89 -43.76
CA THR A 134 -3.01 -3.04 -44.59
C THR A 134 -4.01 -3.13 -45.73
N LYS A 135 -3.60 -2.72 -46.94
CA LYS A 135 -4.37 -2.95 -48.16
C LYS A 135 -4.55 -4.45 -48.35
N ALA A 136 -5.79 -4.93 -48.38
CA ALA A 136 -6.10 -6.24 -48.94
C ALA A 136 -5.88 -6.20 -50.47
N ALA A 137 -5.58 -7.35 -51.07
CA ALA A 137 -5.30 -7.48 -52.51
C ALA A 137 -6.44 -6.97 -53.42
N ASP A 138 -7.67 -6.84 -52.88
CA ASP A 138 -8.87 -6.42 -53.60
C ASP A 138 -9.23 -4.93 -53.42
N GLY A 139 -8.30 -4.10 -52.96
CA GLY A 139 -8.49 -2.64 -52.86
C GLY A 139 -9.47 -2.16 -51.77
N HIS A 140 -10.20 -3.05 -51.10
CA HIS A 140 -11.02 -2.73 -49.94
C HIS A 140 -10.20 -2.81 -48.64
N VAL A 141 -10.08 -1.69 -47.93
CA VAL A 141 -9.44 -1.63 -46.61
C VAL A 141 -10.40 -2.21 -45.57
N GLN A 142 -10.19 -3.47 -45.19
CA GLN A 142 -10.86 -4.05 -44.02
C GLN A 142 -9.99 -3.84 -42.77
N PRO A 143 -10.49 -3.26 -41.68
CA PRO A 143 -9.75 -3.20 -40.43
C PRO A 143 -9.54 -4.62 -39.89
N ALA A 144 -8.31 -4.94 -39.50
CA ALA A 144 -8.01 -6.25 -38.91
C ALA A 144 -8.83 -6.45 -37.62
N THR A 145 -9.72 -7.45 -37.63
CA THR A 145 -10.59 -7.83 -36.50
C THR A 145 -9.82 -8.51 -35.35
N TYR A 146 -8.63 -9.02 -35.63
CA TYR A 146 -7.76 -9.70 -34.65
C TYR A 146 -6.31 -9.24 -34.77
N ARG A 147 -5.58 -9.27 -33.65
CA ARG A 147 -4.14 -8.96 -33.59
C ARG A 147 -3.38 -10.01 -32.81
N HIS A 148 -2.19 -10.34 -33.29
CA HIS A 148 -1.28 -11.23 -32.58
C HIS A 148 -0.62 -10.55 -31.38
N VAL A 149 -0.71 -11.20 -30.22
CA VAL A 149 -0.04 -10.87 -28.98
C VAL A 149 0.88 -12.03 -28.61
N SER A 150 2.15 -11.74 -28.40
CA SER A 150 3.16 -12.72 -27.97
C SER A 150 3.61 -12.45 -26.54
N GLY A 151 3.73 -13.50 -25.72
CA GLY A 151 4.25 -13.45 -24.36
C GLY A 151 5.26 -14.56 -24.10
N VAL A 152 5.89 -14.52 -22.92
CA VAL A 152 6.82 -15.56 -22.44
C VAL A 152 6.27 -16.11 -21.13
N ALA A 153 6.06 -17.42 -21.07
CA ALA A 153 5.60 -18.12 -19.87
C ALA A 153 6.66 -18.11 -18.76
N ASN A 154 6.23 -18.47 -17.54
CA ASN A 154 7.11 -18.56 -16.36
C ASN A 154 8.32 -19.50 -16.58
N ASP A 155 8.17 -20.50 -17.45
CA ASP A 155 9.23 -21.46 -17.80
C ASP A 155 10.09 -21.01 -19.00
N GLY A 156 9.93 -19.77 -19.46
CA GLY A 156 10.65 -19.22 -20.62
C GLY A 156 10.07 -19.60 -21.99
N LYS A 157 8.97 -20.37 -22.03
CA LYS A 157 8.31 -20.76 -23.30
C LYS A 157 7.56 -19.58 -23.91
N ALA A 158 7.91 -19.19 -25.13
CA ALA A 158 7.16 -18.18 -25.87
C ALA A 158 5.80 -18.72 -26.30
N PHE A 159 4.74 -17.94 -26.12
CA PHE A 159 3.39 -18.26 -26.60
C PHE A 159 2.83 -17.10 -27.42
N ARG A 160 1.99 -17.40 -28.43
CA ARG A 160 1.31 -16.42 -29.28
C ARG A 160 -0.19 -16.65 -29.26
N HIS A 161 -0.97 -15.57 -29.16
CA HIS A 161 -2.43 -15.59 -29.19
C HIS A 161 -2.96 -14.48 -30.06
N GLU A 162 -4.12 -14.69 -30.66
CA GLU A 162 -4.86 -13.64 -31.35
C GLU A 162 -5.93 -13.07 -30.43
N VAL A 163 -5.94 -11.76 -30.32
CA VAL A 163 -6.89 -11.03 -29.49
C VAL A 163 -7.80 -10.23 -30.40
N HIS A 164 -9.10 -10.32 -30.15
CA HIS A 164 -10.11 -9.55 -30.86
C HIS A 164 -10.00 -8.07 -30.50
N ILE A 165 -9.62 -7.26 -31.49
CA ILE A 165 -9.65 -5.80 -31.40
C ILE A 165 -11.02 -5.40 -31.97
N GLY A 166 -12.06 -5.61 -31.19
CA GLY A 166 -13.39 -5.13 -31.58
C GLY A 166 -13.39 -3.60 -31.66
N SER A 167 -14.37 -3.10 -32.40
CA SER A 167 -14.59 -1.69 -32.74
C SER A 167 -14.46 -0.73 -31.55
N SER A 168 -14.30 0.56 -31.85
CA SER A 168 -14.36 1.72 -30.92
C SER A 168 -15.64 1.80 -30.06
N SER A 169 -16.48 0.77 -30.02
CA SER A 169 -17.74 0.65 -29.30
C SER A 169 -17.76 -0.41 -28.21
N GLN A 170 -16.65 -1.14 -27.99
CA GLN A 170 -16.54 -2.12 -26.91
C GLN A 170 -16.84 -1.48 -25.54
N GLY A 171 -17.65 -2.14 -24.72
CA GLY A 171 -18.05 -1.67 -23.40
C GLY A 171 -19.06 -0.50 -23.37
N SER A 172 -19.42 0.09 -24.51
CA SER A 172 -20.34 1.24 -24.55
C SER A 172 -21.73 0.95 -24.02
N TRP A 173 -22.22 -0.28 -24.18
CA TRP A 173 -23.50 -0.71 -23.65
C TRP A 173 -23.50 -0.84 -22.13
N ALA A 174 -22.37 -1.23 -21.53
CA ALA A 174 -22.19 -1.26 -20.08
C ALA A 174 -22.29 0.15 -19.50
N VAL A 175 -21.64 1.12 -20.14
CA VAL A 175 -21.72 2.54 -19.77
C VAL A 175 -23.15 3.07 -19.94
N MET A 176 -23.84 2.72 -21.03
CA MET A 176 -25.25 3.08 -21.21
C MET A 176 -26.14 2.53 -20.08
N LEU A 177 -25.98 1.27 -19.67
CA LEU A 177 -26.78 0.67 -18.59
C LEU A 177 -26.59 1.35 -17.23
N VAL A 178 -25.38 1.81 -16.91
CA VAL A 178 -25.08 2.44 -15.62
C VAL A 178 -25.43 3.93 -15.61
N ILE A 179 -25.18 4.64 -16.71
CA ILE A 179 -25.36 6.10 -16.79
C ILE A 179 -26.82 6.49 -17.03
N THR A 180 -27.60 5.70 -17.78
CA THR A 180 -28.99 6.06 -18.09
C THR A 180 -29.87 6.25 -16.85
N PRO A 181 -29.86 5.37 -15.82
CA PRO A 181 -30.59 5.61 -14.58
C PRO A 181 -30.15 6.89 -13.85
N LEU A 182 -28.85 7.20 -13.83
CA LEU A 182 -28.33 8.43 -13.22
C LEU A 182 -28.88 9.68 -13.92
N VAL A 183 -28.94 9.68 -15.25
CA VAL A 183 -29.53 10.78 -16.03
C VAL A 183 -31.03 10.90 -15.76
N MET A 184 -31.75 9.79 -15.63
CA MET A 184 -33.17 9.81 -15.26
C MET A 184 -33.39 10.41 -13.88
N VAL A 185 -32.51 10.18 -12.90
CA VAL A 185 -32.61 10.79 -11.56
C VAL A 185 -32.37 12.30 -11.61
N VAL A 186 -31.41 12.75 -12.40
CA VAL A 186 -31.18 14.19 -12.63
C VAL A 186 -32.41 14.82 -13.28
N ALA A 187 -33.00 14.17 -14.29
CA ALA A 187 -34.23 14.63 -14.93
C ALA A 187 -35.43 14.65 -13.96
N ALA A 188 -35.56 13.64 -13.11
CA ALA A 188 -36.59 13.60 -12.06
C ALA A 188 -36.40 14.73 -11.04
N SER A 189 -35.15 15.04 -10.68
CA SER A 189 -34.84 16.16 -9.78
C SER A 189 -35.21 17.51 -10.40
N ILE A 190 -34.95 17.68 -11.70
CA ILE A 190 -35.39 18.86 -12.46
C ILE A 190 -36.91 18.94 -12.50
N TYR A 191 -37.59 17.84 -12.79
CA TYR A 191 -39.06 17.76 -12.78
C TYR A 191 -39.64 18.16 -11.41
N ASN A 192 -39.02 17.71 -10.31
CA ASN A 192 -39.44 18.04 -8.95
C ASN A 192 -39.31 19.53 -8.62
N CYS A 193 -38.44 20.30 -9.30
CA CYS A 193 -38.36 21.74 -9.12
C CYS A 193 -39.58 22.50 -9.70
N PHE A 194 -40.29 21.91 -10.65
CA PHE A 194 -41.42 22.55 -11.35
C PHE A 194 -42.79 22.10 -10.84
N VAL A 195 -42.83 21.17 -9.88
CA VAL A 195 -44.03 20.48 -9.44
C VAL A 195 -44.19 20.66 -7.92
N PRO A 196 -45.42 20.80 -7.39
CA PRO A 196 -45.66 20.89 -5.95
C PRO A 196 -45.04 19.71 -5.17
N SER A 197 -44.63 19.95 -3.93
CA SER A 197 -43.93 18.96 -3.10
C SER A 197 -44.73 17.67 -2.86
N THR A 198 -46.06 17.71 -2.94
CA THR A 198 -46.95 16.55 -2.82
C THR A 198 -46.85 15.58 -4.00
N LEU A 199 -46.47 16.09 -5.17
CA LEU A 199 -46.41 15.36 -6.44
C LEU A 199 -44.97 14.97 -6.82
N ALA A 200 -43.98 15.35 -6.00
CA ALA A 200 -42.57 15.10 -6.23
C ALA A 200 -42.26 13.59 -6.40
N VAL A 201 -41.42 13.28 -7.38
CA VAL A 201 -40.91 11.94 -7.64
C VAL A 201 -39.80 11.65 -6.65
N THR A 202 -40.09 10.80 -5.67
CA THR A 202 -39.13 10.38 -4.65
C THR A 202 -38.63 8.96 -4.92
N GLY A 203 -37.59 8.55 -4.19
CA GLY A 203 -37.06 7.17 -4.23
C GLY A 203 -37.90 6.16 -3.42
N VAL A 204 -39.00 6.61 -2.80
CA VAL A 204 -39.89 5.75 -2.00
C VAL A 204 -40.85 5.03 -2.93
N VAL A 205 -40.75 3.71 -2.98
CA VAL A 205 -41.65 2.86 -3.77
C VAL A 205 -42.84 2.47 -2.89
N ASN A 206 -44.04 2.44 -3.47
CA ASN A 206 -45.28 2.04 -2.79
C ASN A 206 -45.39 0.51 -2.60
N VAL A 207 -44.30 -0.11 -2.15
CA VAL A 207 -44.17 -1.54 -1.86
C VAL A 207 -43.33 -1.64 -0.59
N SER A 208 -43.74 -2.50 0.34
CA SER A 208 -42.97 -2.72 1.58
C SER A 208 -41.67 -3.48 1.30
N TYR A 209 -40.64 -3.30 2.13
CA TYR A 209 -39.40 -4.07 1.99
C TYR A 209 -39.66 -5.58 2.04
N ALA A 210 -40.53 -6.05 2.94
CA ALA A 210 -40.90 -7.47 3.06
C ALA A 210 -41.46 -8.07 1.75
N GLN A 211 -42.13 -7.28 0.93
CA GLN A 211 -42.66 -7.71 -0.37
C GLN A 211 -41.62 -7.62 -1.50
N LEU A 212 -40.77 -6.60 -1.47
CA LEU A 212 -39.78 -6.34 -2.53
C LEU A 212 -38.54 -7.25 -2.41
N TYR A 213 -38.08 -7.50 -1.19
CA TYR A 213 -36.80 -8.12 -0.92
C TYR A 213 -36.67 -9.56 -1.45
N PRO A 214 -37.70 -10.44 -1.40
CA PRO A 214 -37.63 -11.77 -2.01
C PRO A 214 -37.23 -11.74 -3.50
N SER A 215 -37.79 -10.79 -4.26
CA SER A 215 -37.44 -10.58 -5.67
C SER A 215 -36.00 -10.10 -5.85
N VAL A 216 -35.55 -9.17 -5.00
CA VAL A 216 -34.15 -8.69 -5.00
C VAL A 216 -33.18 -9.84 -4.71
N ARG A 217 -33.48 -10.70 -3.74
CA ARG A 217 -32.67 -11.90 -3.43
C ARG A 217 -32.59 -12.85 -4.62
N GLY A 218 -33.72 -13.10 -5.29
CA GLY A 218 -33.77 -13.97 -6.47
C GLY A 218 -32.96 -13.41 -7.65
N ILE A 219 -33.10 -12.12 -7.95
CA ILE A 219 -32.34 -11.45 -9.02
C ILE A 219 -30.85 -11.49 -8.71
N SER A 220 -30.45 -11.10 -7.49
CA SER A 220 -29.04 -11.10 -7.08
C SER A 220 -28.41 -12.49 -7.17
N LEU A 221 -29.14 -13.53 -6.74
CA LEU A 221 -28.69 -14.92 -6.84
C LEU A 221 -28.45 -15.35 -8.29
N VAL A 222 -29.41 -15.09 -9.19
CA VAL A 222 -29.30 -15.48 -10.61
C VAL A 222 -28.14 -14.77 -11.29
N PHE A 223 -27.99 -13.46 -11.08
CA PHE A 223 -26.90 -12.68 -11.68
C PHE A 223 -25.53 -13.11 -11.17
N ASN A 224 -25.36 -13.32 -9.86
CA ASN A 224 -24.10 -13.82 -9.30
C ASN A 224 -23.81 -15.26 -9.74
N ALA A 225 -24.84 -16.10 -9.91
CA ALA A 225 -24.69 -17.44 -10.46
C ALA A 225 -24.22 -17.40 -11.93
N LEU A 226 -24.75 -16.49 -12.75
CA LEU A 226 -24.31 -16.27 -14.12
C LEU A 226 -22.86 -15.74 -14.18
N VAL A 227 -22.47 -14.84 -13.28
CA VAL A 227 -21.08 -14.38 -13.17
C VAL A 227 -20.14 -15.56 -12.86
N LEU A 228 -20.49 -16.42 -11.89
CA LEU A 228 -19.71 -17.62 -11.57
C LEU A 228 -19.55 -18.53 -12.78
N PHE A 229 -20.65 -18.84 -13.49
CA PHE A 229 -20.58 -19.69 -14.68
C PHE A 229 -19.74 -19.05 -15.78
N ALA A 230 -19.92 -17.77 -16.05
CA ALA A 230 -19.19 -17.10 -17.12
C ALA A 230 -17.68 -16.98 -16.81
N VAL A 231 -17.30 -16.76 -15.54
CA VAL A 231 -15.89 -16.82 -15.13
C VAL A 231 -15.34 -18.23 -15.32
N LEU A 232 -16.05 -19.28 -14.88
CA LEU A 232 -15.63 -20.67 -15.08
C LEU A 232 -15.51 -21.02 -16.58
N ASP A 233 -16.48 -20.62 -17.39
CA ASP A 233 -16.55 -20.88 -18.82
C ASP A 233 -15.35 -20.23 -19.55
N THR A 234 -15.04 -18.97 -19.25
CA THR A 234 -13.86 -18.31 -19.84
C THR A 234 -12.54 -19.00 -19.47
N MET A 235 -12.41 -19.54 -18.24
CA MET A 235 -11.20 -20.24 -17.81
C MET A 235 -11.07 -21.64 -18.45
N LEU A 236 -12.19 -22.34 -18.66
CA LEU A 236 -12.20 -23.65 -19.31
C LEU A 236 -11.97 -23.55 -20.82
N GLN A 237 -12.33 -22.43 -21.46
CA GLN A 237 -12.16 -22.23 -22.89
C GLN A 237 -10.73 -21.81 -23.31
N ASP A 238 -10.03 -21.02 -22.50
CA ASP A 238 -8.68 -20.53 -22.84
C ASP A 238 -7.61 -21.59 -22.53
N SER A 239 -7.49 -22.55 -23.46
CA SER A 239 -6.56 -23.67 -23.31
C SER A 239 -5.10 -23.25 -23.37
N ASN A 240 -4.80 -22.30 -24.25
CA ASN A 240 -3.43 -21.96 -24.58
C ASN A 240 -2.71 -21.29 -23.40
N ARG A 241 -3.38 -20.40 -22.64
CA ARG A 241 -2.80 -19.84 -21.41
C ARG A 241 -2.76 -20.86 -20.27
N CYS A 242 -3.80 -21.68 -20.12
CA CYS A 242 -3.82 -22.72 -19.08
C CYS A 242 -2.68 -23.74 -19.24
N ASP A 243 -2.38 -24.15 -20.48
CA ASP A 243 -1.34 -25.12 -20.78
C ASP A 243 0.06 -24.50 -20.75
N ALA A 244 0.21 -23.27 -21.26
CA ALA A 244 1.52 -22.60 -21.32
C ALA A 244 1.96 -21.97 -19.99
N VAL A 245 1.03 -21.42 -19.20
CA VAL A 245 1.34 -20.59 -18.02
C VAL A 245 0.98 -21.27 -16.70
N TYR A 246 -0.08 -22.09 -16.68
CA TYR A 246 -0.67 -22.63 -15.44
C TYR A 246 -0.65 -24.17 -15.34
N GLY A 247 0.26 -24.83 -16.07
CA GLY A 247 0.53 -26.26 -15.89
C GLY A 247 -0.64 -27.19 -16.21
N GLY A 248 -1.53 -26.80 -17.13
CA GLY A 248 -2.62 -27.67 -17.59
C GLY A 248 -3.80 -27.77 -16.61
N TRP A 249 -4.17 -26.68 -15.94
CA TRP A 249 -5.31 -26.65 -15.02
C TRP A 249 -6.60 -27.25 -15.63
N MET A 250 -7.24 -28.18 -14.89
CA MET A 250 -8.44 -28.93 -15.29
C MET A 250 -8.39 -29.53 -16.71
N GLN A 251 -7.25 -30.06 -17.14
CA GLN A 251 -7.08 -30.57 -18.51
C GLN A 251 -8.16 -31.57 -18.94
N ALA A 252 -8.50 -32.56 -18.11
CA ALA A 252 -9.50 -33.60 -18.44
C ALA A 252 -10.90 -33.03 -18.70
N LEU A 253 -11.36 -32.09 -17.87
CA LEU A 253 -12.67 -31.44 -18.02
C LEU A 253 -12.72 -30.60 -19.31
N ARG A 254 -11.64 -29.87 -19.60
CA ARG A 254 -11.53 -29.05 -20.82
C ARG A 254 -11.51 -29.89 -22.08
N THR A 255 -10.68 -30.93 -22.12
CA THR A 255 -10.49 -31.75 -23.33
C THR A 255 -11.69 -32.62 -23.65
N HIS A 256 -12.31 -33.26 -22.66
CA HIS A 256 -13.37 -34.24 -22.88
C HIS A 256 -14.79 -33.63 -22.89
N LEU A 257 -15.05 -32.61 -22.09
CA LEU A 257 -16.40 -32.05 -21.92
C LEU A 257 -16.54 -30.67 -22.58
N TRP A 258 -15.63 -29.75 -22.25
CA TRP A 258 -15.76 -28.33 -22.63
C TRP A 258 -15.36 -28.00 -24.07
N ARG A 259 -14.61 -28.89 -24.72
CA ARG A 259 -14.24 -28.80 -26.15
C ARG A 259 -15.45 -29.00 -27.07
N HIS A 260 -16.47 -29.76 -26.64
CA HIS A 260 -17.68 -29.98 -27.42
C HIS A 260 -18.67 -28.84 -27.19
N HIS A 261 -18.88 -28.00 -28.22
CA HIS A 261 -19.77 -26.83 -28.14
C HIS A 261 -21.20 -27.17 -27.68
N ALA A 262 -21.75 -28.31 -28.11
CA ALA A 262 -23.08 -28.75 -27.69
C ALA A 262 -23.17 -29.02 -26.18
N CYS A 263 -22.18 -29.68 -25.60
CA CYS A 263 -22.13 -29.96 -24.15
C CYS A 263 -22.09 -28.66 -23.34
N ARG A 264 -21.24 -27.71 -23.74
CA ARG A 264 -21.15 -26.39 -23.08
C ARG A 264 -22.48 -25.63 -23.13
N ILE A 265 -23.12 -25.55 -24.31
CA ILE A 265 -24.37 -24.81 -24.50
C ILE A 265 -25.50 -25.41 -23.67
N VAL A 266 -25.63 -26.74 -23.69
CA VAL A 266 -26.60 -27.46 -22.87
C VAL A 266 -26.31 -27.21 -21.38
N CYS A 267 -25.06 -27.29 -20.93
CA CYS A 267 -24.68 -27.00 -19.55
C CYS A 267 -25.04 -25.56 -19.14
N PHE A 268 -24.81 -24.56 -19.99
CA PHE A 268 -25.16 -23.17 -19.71
C PHE A 268 -26.67 -22.97 -19.52
N TRP A 269 -27.48 -23.48 -20.44
CA TRP A 269 -28.93 -23.31 -20.36
C TRP A 269 -29.55 -24.14 -19.24
N LEU A 270 -29.06 -25.35 -18.98
CA LEU A 270 -29.47 -26.14 -17.81
C LEU A 270 -29.10 -25.46 -16.49
N TYR A 271 -27.88 -24.91 -16.38
CA TYR A 271 -27.44 -24.18 -15.19
C TYR A 271 -28.26 -22.90 -14.99
N THR A 272 -28.50 -22.12 -16.05
CA THR A 272 -29.29 -20.89 -15.97
C THR A 272 -30.75 -21.18 -15.63
N ALA A 273 -31.35 -22.18 -16.27
CA ALA A 273 -32.70 -22.65 -15.94
C ALA A 273 -32.76 -23.15 -14.50
N GLY A 274 -31.77 -23.92 -14.05
CA GLY A 274 -31.64 -24.39 -12.66
C GLY A 274 -31.52 -23.25 -11.64
N ALA A 275 -30.73 -22.21 -11.95
CA ALA A 275 -30.59 -21.04 -11.10
C ALA A 275 -31.91 -20.25 -11.00
N ILE A 276 -32.63 -20.10 -12.10
CA ILE A 276 -33.94 -19.43 -12.15
C ILE A 276 -35.00 -20.26 -11.41
N THR A 277 -35.09 -21.57 -11.65
CA THR A 277 -36.06 -22.44 -10.98
C THR A 277 -35.80 -22.50 -9.48
N PHE A 278 -34.53 -22.56 -9.06
CA PHE A 278 -34.18 -22.45 -7.66
C PHE A 278 -34.52 -21.06 -7.09
N ALA A 279 -34.27 -19.97 -7.80
CA ALA A 279 -34.63 -18.62 -7.35
C ALA A 279 -36.15 -18.42 -7.16
N VAL A 280 -36.98 -19.03 -8.01
CA VAL A 280 -38.44 -18.90 -7.96
C VAL A 280 -39.07 -19.86 -6.94
N HIS A 281 -38.70 -21.15 -6.96
CA HIS A 281 -39.35 -22.19 -6.16
C HIS A 281 -38.55 -22.64 -4.94
N GLY A 282 -37.23 -22.72 -5.05
CA GLY A 282 -36.36 -23.22 -3.98
C GLY A 282 -36.01 -22.17 -2.92
N LEU A 283 -35.81 -20.91 -3.35
CA LEU A 283 -35.34 -19.81 -2.50
C LEU A 283 -36.27 -19.50 -1.31
N PRO A 284 -37.61 -19.56 -1.43
CA PRO A 284 -38.49 -19.37 -0.27
C PRO A 284 -38.25 -20.42 0.82
N GLY A 285 -38.22 -21.70 0.47
CA GLY A 285 -37.93 -22.80 1.41
C GLY A 285 -36.50 -22.76 1.97
N PHE A 286 -35.54 -22.35 1.15
CA PHE A 286 -34.17 -22.11 1.62
C PHE A 286 -34.10 -20.92 2.60
N SER A 287 -34.89 -19.86 2.39
CA SER A 287 -34.93 -18.69 3.28
C SER A 287 -35.57 -19.03 4.62
N THR A 288 -36.63 -19.86 4.64
CA THR A 288 -37.22 -20.35 5.90
C THR A 288 -36.25 -21.24 6.65
N TRP A 289 -35.60 -22.18 5.96
CA TRP A 289 -34.55 -23.02 6.55
C TRP A 289 -33.40 -22.18 7.13
N CYS A 290 -32.93 -21.15 6.40
CA CYS A 290 -31.93 -20.23 6.92
C CYS A 290 -32.40 -19.53 8.20
N LYS A 291 -33.65 -19.05 8.24
CA LYS A 291 -34.21 -18.41 9.44
C LYS A 291 -34.22 -19.35 10.64
N GLU A 292 -34.67 -20.60 10.46
CA GLU A 292 -34.69 -21.62 11.52
C GLU A 292 -33.27 -21.95 12.01
N LEU A 293 -32.33 -22.09 11.07
CA LEU A 293 -30.92 -22.33 11.39
C LEU A 293 -30.32 -21.17 12.20
N PHE A 294 -30.63 -19.92 11.81
CA PHE A 294 -30.12 -18.74 12.51
C PHE A 294 -30.85 -18.43 13.82
N GLU A 295 -32.07 -18.93 14.00
CA GLU A 295 -32.80 -18.84 15.27
C GLU A 295 -32.18 -19.73 16.36
N HIS A 296 -31.63 -20.88 15.97
CA HIS A 296 -30.86 -21.76 16.85
C HIS A 296 -29.36 -21.46 16.82
N ALA A 297 -28.92 -20.56 15.95
CA ALA A 297 -27.52 -20.20 15.87
C ALA A 297 -27.12 -19.44 17.14
N PRO A 298 -25.89 -19.62 17.61
CA PRO A 298 -25.38 -18.90 18.75
C PRO A 298 -25.57 -17.39 18.56
N ASP A 299 -25.98 -16.71 19.64
CA ASP A 299 -26.42 -15.31 19.82
C ASP A 299 -25.68 -14.18 19.07
N HIS A 300 -24.64 -14.51 18.32
CA HIS A 300 -23.50 -13.65 18.12
C HIS A 300 -22.84 -13.73 16.72
N LEU A 301 -23.44 -14.47 15.79
CA LEU A 301 -22.97 -14.51 14.39
C LEU A 301 -23.40 -13.30 13.52
N LEU A 302 -24.21 -12.40 14.07
CA LEU A 302 -25.11 -11.54 13.28
C LEU A 302 -25.24 -10.11 13.82
N HIS A 303 -24.18 -9.58 14.42
CA HIS A 303 -24.13 -8.19 14.87
C HIS A 303 -23.98 -7.21 13.70
N GLU A 304 -24.27 -5.93 13.98
CA GLU A 304 -24.30 -4.87 12.97
C GLU A 304 -22.99 -4.69 12.22
N SER A 305 -21.85 -4.74 12.91
CA SER A 305 -20.53 -4.65 12.28
C SER A 305 -20.20 -5.84 11.40
N TRP A 306 -20.64 -7.05 11.76
CA TRP A 306 -20.43 -8.24 10.94
C TRP A 306 -21.23 -8.18 9.64
N ARG A 307 -22.50 -7.76 9.71
CA ARG A 307 -23.34 -7.57 8.52
C ARG A 307 -22.78 -6.48 7.60
N ALA A 308 -22.35 -5.36 8.17
CA ALA A 308 -21.70 -4.29 7.42
C ALA A 308 -20.40 -4.78 6.75
N PHE A 309 -19.55 -5.51 7.48
CA PHE A 309 -18.30 -6.05 6.97
C PHE A 309 -18.50 -7.06 5.83
N LEU A 310 -19.43 -8.02 5.99
CA LEU A 310 -19.75 -8.98 4.94
C LEU A 310 -20.34 -8.30 3.70
N SER A 311 -21.22 -7.31 3.89
CA SER A 311 -21.78 -6.53 2.78
C SER A 311 -20.71 -5.71 2.05
N GLY A 312 -19.76 -5.11 2.78
CA GLY A 312 -18.61 -4.44 2.18
C GLY A 312 -17.70 -5.41 1.42
N LEU A 313 -17.49 -6.62 1.94
CA LEU A 313 -16.71 -7.66 1.29
C LEU A 313 -17.33 -8.14 -0.03
N VAL A 314 -18.67 -8.22 -0.12
CA VAL A 314 -19.37 -8.50 -1.39
C VAL A 314 -19.05 -7.44 -2.44
N VAL A 315 -19.13 -6.16 -2.09
CA VAL A 315 -18.75 -5.05 -2.99
C VAL A 315 -17.29 -5.17 -3.43
N VAL A 316 -16.38 -5.49 -2.51
CA VAL A 316 -14.96 -5.74 -2.84
C VAL A 316 -14.81 -6.91 -3.81
N LEU A 317 -15.53 -8.02 -3.59
CA LEU A 317 -15.43 -9.21 -4.44
C LEU A 317 -15.92 -8.97 -5.86
N HIS A 318 -16.96 -8.15 -6.06
CA HIS A 318 -17.36 -7.70 -7.40
C HIS A 318 -16.20 -7.00 -8.14
N LEU A 319 -15.47 -6.12 -7.45
CA LEU A 319 -14.30 -5.45 -8.03
C LEU A 319 -13.13 -6.43 -8.25
N VAL A 320 -12.90 -7.37 -7.33
CA VAL A 320 -11.83 -8.37 -7.44
C VAL A 320 -12.06 -9.27 -8.65
N VAL A 321 -13.29 -9.72 -8.91
CA VAL A 321 -13.63 -10.55 -10.08
C VAL A 321 -13.28 -9.82 -11.39
N LEU A 322 -13.48 -8.50 -11.46
CA LEU A 322 -13.07 -7.67 -12.60
C LEU A 322 -11.54 -7.56 -12.70
N VAL A 323 -10.85 -7.20 -11.62
CA VAL A 323 -9.39 -6.97 -11.59
C VAL A 323 -8.59 -8.26 -11.86
N GLN A 324 -9.15 -9.41 -11.47
CA GLN A 324 -8.54 -10.71 -11.70
C GLN A 324 -8.60 -11.15 -13.18
N ASP A 325 -9.27 -10.41 -14.08
CA ASP A 325 -9.19 -10.74 -15.50
C ASP A 325 -7.78 -10.71 -16.05
N TRP A 326 -7.44 -11.74 -16.83
CA TRP A 326 -6.12 -11.86 -17.45
C TRP A 326 -5.80 -10.69 -18.36
N ASP A 327 -6.82 -10.15 -19.02
CA ASP A 327 -6.70 -9.00 -19.90
C ASP A 327 -7.25 -7.71 -19.24
N PHE A 328 -7.48 -7.70 -17.92
CA PHE A 328 -7.76 -6.45 -17.20
C PHE A 328 -6.51 -5.53 -17.27
N PRO A 329 -6.66 -4.23 -17.59
CA PRO A 329 -7.91 -3.46 -17.69
C PRO A 329 -8.64 -3.51 -19.04
N THR A 330 -8.00 -3.88 -20.15
CA THR A 330 -8.58 -3.75 -21.51
C THR A 330 -9.72 -4.73 -21.83
N MET A 331 -9.91 -5.78 -21.02
CA MET A 331 -10.98 -6.79 -21.15
C MET A 331 -11.05 -7.43 -22.55
N ALA A 332 -9.90 -7.56 -23.20
CA ALA A 332 -9.83 -8.03 -24.57
C ALA A 332 -10.12 -9.55 -24.66
N THR A 333 -10.95 -9.95 -25.62
CA THR A 333 -11.33 -11.35 -25.84
C THR A 333 -10.33 -12.06 -26.75
N VAL A 334 -9.81 -13.21 -26.32
CA VAL A 334 -8.92 -14.05 -27.13
C VAL A 334 -9.76 -14.81 -28.17
N ARG A 335 -9.21 -15.01 -29.37
CA ARG A 335 -9.81 -15.83 -30.43
C ARG A 335 -10.04 -17.26 -29.94
N GLY A 336 -11.20 -17.85 -30.25
CA GLY A 336 -11.62 -19.15 -29.75
C GLY A 336 -12.34 -19.13 -28.40
N ILE A 337 -12.50 -17.97 -27.75
CA ILE A 337 -13.39 -17.80 -26.60
C ILE A 337 -14.77 -17.34 -27.09
N TYR A 338 -15.75 -18.21 -26.92
CA TYR A 338 -17.14 -18.02 -27.31
C TYR A 338 -17.98 -17.45 -26.17
N LEU A 339 -19.07 -16.77 -26.54
CA LEU A 339 -20.07 -16.26 -25.60
C LEU A 339 -20.75 -17.42 -24.84
N PRO A 340 -21.02 -17.26 -23.52
CA PRO A 340 -21.79 -18.23 -22.74
C PRO A 340 -23.14 -18.52 -23.42
N GLY A 341 -23.45 -19.81 -23.62
CA GLY A 341 -24.72 -20.24 -24.22
C GLY A 341 -24.84 -20.10 -25.75
N LEU A 342 -23.83 -19.56 -26.43
CA LEU A 342 -23.83 -19.33 -27.88
C LEU A 342 -22.66 -20.05 -28.58
N THR A 343 -22.75 -20.21 -29.90
CA THR A 343 -21.68 -20.75 -30.75
C THR A 343 -20.77 -19.66 -31.34
N THR A 344 -21.04 -18.38 -31.09
CA THR A 344 -20.32 -17.24 -31.66
C THR A 344 -19.37 -16.60 -30.66
N GLU A 345 -18.23 -16.07 -31.15
CA GLU A 345 -17.23 -15.37 -30.31
C GLU A 345 -17.71 -13.97 -29.90
N CYS A 346 -18.37 -13.28 -30.83
CA CYS A 346 -18.91 -11.94 -30.64
C CYS A 346 -20.27 -11.83 -31.35
N LEU A 347 -21.19 -11.05 -30.77
CA LEU A 347 -22.45 -10.69 -31.41
C LEU A 347 -22.37 -9.21 -31.82
N ALA A 348 -22.33 -8.96 -33.13
CA ALA A 348 -22.19 -7.62 -33.68
C ALA A 348 -23.49 -7.17 -34.35
N LEU A 349 -24.15 -6.18 -33.75
CA LEU A 349 -25.33 -5.53 -34.31
C LEU A 349 -24.89 -4.30 -35.11
N HIS A 350 -25.16 -4.33 -36.42
CA HIS A 350 -24.82 -3.24 -37.33
C HIS A 350 -26.08 -2.40 -37.62
N VAL A 351 -26.02 -1.10 -37.34
CA VAL A 351 -27.05 -0.12 -37.70
C VAL A 351 -26.37 1.00 -38.49
N GLY A 352 -26.39 0.90 -39.82
CA GLY A 352 -25.68 1.80 -40.72
C GLY A 352 -24.16 1.75 -40.49
N ARG A 353 -23.52 2.92 -40.32
CA ARG A 353 -22.07 3.03 -39.99
C ARG A 353 -21.73 2.74 -38.53
N ARG A 354 -22.73 2.50 -37.67
CA ARG A 354 -22.54 2.27 -36.24
C ARG A 354 -22.66 0.78 -35.94
N CYS A 355 -21.69 0.23 -35.22
CA CYS A 355 -21.69 -1.17 -34.81
C CYS A 355 -21.63 -1.26 -33.28
N VAL A 356 -22.51 -2.06 -32.68
CA VAL A 356 -22.47 -2.45 -31.27
C VAL A 356 -21.99 -3.89 -31.22
N VAL A 357 -20.83 -4.12 -30.62
CA VAL A 357 -20.22 -5.46 -30.50
C VAL A 357 -20.33 -5.91 -29.06
N LEU A 358 -20.99 -7.03 -28.84
CA LEU A 358 -21.06 -7.76 -27.58
C LEU A 358 -19.98 -8.85 -27.59
N THR A 359 -19.01 -8.73 -26.69
CA THR A 359 -17.96 -9.74 -26.50
C THR A 359 -18.18 -10.50 -25.18
N GLY A 360 -17.73 -11.75 -25.11
CA GLY A 360 -17.94 -12.61 -23.93
C GLY A 360 -17.42 -12.01 -22.62
N LYS A 361 -16.26 -11.35 -22.63
CA LYS A 361 -15.70 -10.73 -21.41
C LYS A 361 -16.44 -9.47 -20.98
N TRP A 362 -16.85 -8.63 -21.93
CA TRP A 362 -17.67 -7.45 -21.62
C TRP A 362 -19.06 -7.85 -21.12
N LEU A 363 -19.59 -9.02 -21.49
CA LEU A 363 -20.80 -9.57 -20.88
C LEU A 363 -20.62 -9.77 -19.37
N VAL A 364 -19.54 -10.44 -18.94
CA VAL A 364 -19.22 -10.65 -17.51
C VAL A 364 -18.98 -9.34 -16.79
N ALA A 365 -18.22 -8.43 -17.41
CA ALA A 365 -17.94 -7.12 -16.85
C ALA A 365 -19.23 -6.29 -16.66
N SER A 366 -20.19 -6.42 -17.55
CA SER A 366 -21.44 -5.67 -17.46
C SER A 366 -22.42 -6.27 -16.45
N LEU A 367 -22.48 -7.60 -16.32
CA LEU A 367 -23.24 -8.26 -15.26
C LEU A 367 -22.74 -7.82 -13.87
N THR A 368 -21.42 -7.76 -13.69
CA THR A 368 -20.80 -7.31 -12.44
C THR A 368 -20.97 -5.80 -12.20
N LEU A 369 -20.82 -4.96 -13.23
CA LEU A 369 -21.06 -3.51 -13.12
C LEU A 369 -22.54 -3.17 -12.84
N TRP A 370 -23.48 -4.01 -13.26
CA TRP A 370 -24.91 -3.82 -12.97
C TRP A 370 -25.28 -4.25 -11.54
N MET A 371 -24.63 -5.30 -11.01
CA MET A 371 -24.79 -5.72 -9.61
C MET A 371 -24.18 -4.72 -8.61
N LEU A 372 -23.04 -4.11 -8.95
CA LEU A 372 -22.30 -3.25 -8.02
C LEU A 372 -23.16 -2.14 -7.38
N PRO A 373 -24.02 -1.38 -8.10
CA PRO A 373 -24.92 -0.41 -7.48
C PRO A 373 -25.98 -1.02 -6.54
N LEU A 374 -26.47 -2.23 -6.85
CA LEU A 374 -27.44 -2.94 -6.00
C LEU A 374 -26.77 -3.36 -4.68
N ASP A 375 -25.58 -3.95 -4.73
CA ASP A 375 -24.85 -4.36 -3.52
C ASP A 375 -24.33 -3.16 -2.74
N MET A 376 -23.99 -2.05 -3.41
CA MET A 376 -23.66 -0.78 -2.76
C MET A 376 -24.87 -0.18 -2.04
N TRP A 377 -26.08 -0.33 -2.59
CA TRP A 377 -27.33 0.07 -1.93
C TRP A 377 -27.59 -0.77 -0.67
N VAL A 378 -27.43 -2.09 -0.76
CA VAL A 378 -27.53 -2.99 0.41
C VAL A 378 -26.47 -2.66 1.46
N PHE A 379 -25.24 -2.35 1.04
CA PHE A 379 -24.15 -1.93 1.92
C PHE A 379 -24.46 -0.62 2.65
N GLY A 380 -24.98 0.39 1.95
CA GLY A 380 -25.41 1.65 2.55
C GLY A 380 -26.50 1.44 3.61
N HIS A 381 -27.43 0.52 3.38
CA HIS A 381 -28.45 0.16 4.37
C HIS A 381 -27.86 -0.52 5.61
N GLN A 382 -26.83 -1.36 5.48
CA GLN A 382 -26.19 -1.98 6.65
C GLN A 382 -25.38 -0.99 7.48
N LEU A 383 -24.69 -0.04 6.84
CA LEU A 383 -23.90 0.98 7.53
C LEU A 383 -24.77 1.96 8.32
N ASN A 384 -25.87 2.42 7.70
CA ASN A 384 -26.78 3.39 8.32
C ASN A 384 -28.01 2.69 8.91
N TYR A 385 -27.85 1.46 9.40
CA TYR A 385 -28.97 0.70 9.94
C TYR A 385 -29.32 1.18 11.35
N GLU A 386 -30.55 1.65 11.52
CA GLU A 386 -31.15 1.96 12.81
C GLU A 386 -32.57 1.38 12.84
N ALA A 387 -32.93 0.66 13.89
CA ALA A 387 -34.21 -0.06 13.96
C ALA A 387 -35.42 0.88 13.77
N ALA A 388 -35.41 2.04 14.42
CA ALA A 388 -36.49 3.03 14.34
C ALA A 388 -36.72 3.55 12.92
N SER A 389 -35.64 3.75 12.15
CA SER A 389 -35.68 4.27 10.78
C SER A 389 -36.37 3.33 9.78
N TYR A 390 -36.52 2.03 10.12
CA TYR A 390 -37.18 1.02 9.28
C TYR A 390 -38.48 0.49 9.89
N GLY A 391 -39.08 1.17 10.87
CA GLY A 391 -40.32 0.68 11.50
C GLY A 391 -40.11 -0.61 12.30
N GLN A 392 -38.93 -0.78 12.88
CA GLN A 392 -38.53 -1.94 13.66
C GLN A 392 -38.18 -1.52 15.10
N VAL A 393 -38.22 -2.46 16.03
CA VAL A 393 -37.91 -2.25 17.45
C VAL A 393 -36.87 -3.28 17.87
N THR A 394 -36.01 -2.94 18.82
CA THR A 394 -35.07 -3.89 19.43
C THR A 394 -35.63 -4.41 20.75
N ASP A 395 -35.56 -5.73 20.94
CA ASP A 395 -35.86 -6.33 22.23
C ASP A 395 -34.80 -5.89 23.28
N PRO A 396 -35.19 -5.29 24.42
CA PRO A 396 -34.25 -4.84 25.44
C PRO A 396 -33.45 -5.96 26.10
N VAL A 397 -33.89 -7.22 26.04
CA VAL A 397 -33.19 -8.35 26.68
C VAL A 397 -32.33 -9.11 25.69
N THR A 398 -32.88 -9.48 24.53
CA THR A 398 -32.14 -10.31 23.55
C THR A 398 -31.39 -9.48 22.49
N HIS A 399 -31.63 -8.17 22.42
CA HIS A 399 -31.16 -7.27 21.37
C HIS A 399 -31.54 -7.71 19.94
N ARG A 400 -32.52 -8.60 19.82
CA ARG A 400 -33.06 -9.06 18.54
C ARG A 400 -33.91 -7.95 17.92
N ILE A 401 -33.76 -7.78 16.61
CA ILE A 401 -34.57 -6.82 15.86
C ILE A 401 -35.95 -7.46 15.61
N LEU A 402 -37.00 -6.77 16.01
CA LEU A 402 -38.41 -7.13 15.85
C LEU A 402 -39.05 -6.20 14.81
N SER A 403 -39.68 -6.79 13.79
CA SER A 403 -40.39 -6.05 12.74
C SER A 403 -41.86 -5.91 13.10
N ILE A 404 -42.41 -4.70 13.01
CA ILE A 404 -43.84 -4.44 13.26
C ILE A 404 -44.63 -4.91 12.03
N THR A 405 -45.60 -5.82 12.21
CA THR A 405 -46.34 -6.43 11.09
C THR A 405 -47.56 -5.62 10.64
N ASN A 406 -48.07 -4.73 11.50
CA ASN A 406 -49.24 -3.92 11.18
C ASN A 406 -48.85 -2.71 10.31
N ALA A 407 -49.05 -2.83 8.99
CA ALA A 407 -48.63 -1.84 8.00
C ALA A 407 -49.42 -0.52 8.07
N THR A 408 -50.71 -0.55 8.44
CA THR A 408 -51.54 0.67 8.56
C THR A 408 -51.08 1.52 9.74
N TRP A 409 -50.79 0.86 10.86
CA TRP A 409 -50.22 1.50 12.05
C TRP A 409 -48.86 2.17 11.77
N LEU A 410 -48.00 1.51 10.96
CA LEU A 410 -46.72 2.08 10.54
C LEU A 410 -46.91 3.31 9.64
N ALA A 411 -47.87 3.28 8.73
CA ALA A 411 -48.15 4.37 7.80
C ALA A 411 -48.68 5.62 8.52
N GLU A 412 -49.55 5.46 9.53
CA GLU A 412 -50.10 6.57 10.33
C GLU A 412 -49.04 7.31 11.16
N ARG A 413 -47.92 6.64 11.47
CA ARG A 413 -46.86 7.17 12.35
C ARG A 413 -45.58 7.54 11.61
N ALA A 414 -45.60 7.49 10.29
CA ALA A 414 -44.49 7.91 9.46
C ALA A 414 -44.34 9.45 9.50
N CYS A 415 -43.20 9.93 9.98
CA CYS A 415 -42.84 11.36 9.99
C CYS A 415 -41.93 11.76 8.81
N GLY A 416 -41.53 10.79 7.97
CA GLY A 416 -40.68 11.00 6.80
C GLY A 416 -40.18 9.68 6.21
N VAL A 417 -39.26 9.76 5.24
CA VAL A 417 -38.72 8.59 4.50
C VAL A 417 -37.97 7.59 5.38
N HIS A 418 -37.36 8.06 6.46
CA HIS A 418 -36.59 7.26 7.43
C HIS A 418 -36.99 7.61 8.87
N CYS A 419 -38.26 7.94 9.11
CA CYS A 419 -38.72 8.42 10.41
C CYS A 419 -40.06 7.78 10.77
N TYR A 420 -40.07 7.04 11.87
CA TYR A 420 -41.28 6.46 12.46
C TYR A 420 -41.37 6.85 13.93
N THR A 421 -42.53 7.37 14.34
CA THR A 421 -42.79 7.73 15.74
C THR A 421 -43.22 6.51 16.54
N ILE A 422 -42.24 5.78 17.11
CA ILE A 422 -42.50 4.57 17.90
C ILE A 422 -42.41 4.89 19.40
N PRO A 423 -43.45 4.63 20.21
CA PRO A 423 -43.43 4.88 21.65
C PRO A 423 -42.51 3.89 22.37
N MET A 424 -41.79 4.36 23.40
CA MET A 424 -40.78 3.58 24.12
C MET A 424 -41.32 2.31 24.82
N ASN A 425 -42.62 2.28 25.17
CA ASN A 425 -43.29 1.11 25.75
C ASN A 425 -44.28 0.51 24.75
N ALA A 426 -43.76 -0.17 23.73
CA ALA A 426 -44.52 -0.85 22.69
C ALA A 426 -44.98 -2.25 23.16
N THR A 427 -45.62 -2.36 24.34
CA THR A 427 -46.17 -3.63 24.83
C THR A 427 -47.49 -3.93 24.13
N GLY A 428 -47.59 -5.04 23.41
CA GLY A 428 -48.81 -5.48 22.72
C GLY A 428 -48.88 -5.25 21.20
N LEU A 429 -47.77 -4.88 20.55
CA LEU A 429 -47.71 -4.82 19.08
C LEU A 429 -47.54 -6.22 18.47
N SER A 430 -48.17 -6.45 17.32
CA SER A 430 -47.92 -7.63 16.50
C SER A 430 -46.54 -7.50 15.84
N THR A 431 -45.55 -8.21 16.39
CA THR A 431 -44.17 -8.17 15.91
C THR A 431 -43.71 -9.52 15.40
N ALA A 432 -42.96 -9.54 14.29
CA ALA A 432 -42.26 -10.71 13.77
C ALA A 432 -40.75 -10.58 14.04
N PRO A 433 -40.10 -11.59 14.64
CA PRO A 433 -38.68 -11.53 14.89
C PRO A 433 -37.87 -11.61 13.59
N THR A 434 -36.78 -10.85 13.51
CA THR A 434 -35.82 -10.94 12.41
C THR A 434 -34.55 -11.68 12.84
N VAL A 435 -33.68 -11.98 11.88
CA VAL A 435 -32.44 -12.76 12.09
C VAL A 435 -31.29 -11.90 12.65
N GLY A 436 -31.37 -10.56 12.53
CA GLY A 436 -30.31 -9.65 12.97
C GLY A 436 -30.46 -9.19 14.42
N ARG A 437 -29.31 -8.84 15.04
CA ARG A 437 -29.26 -8.11 16.31
C ARG A 437 -28.71 -6.71 16.12
N HIS A 438 -29.18 -5.76 16.93
CA HIS A 438 -28.75 -4.37 16.90
C HIS A 438 -28.46 -3.90 18.33
N PHE A 439 -27.20 -3.59 18.58
CA PHE A 439 -26.75 -3.07 19.87
C PHE A 439 -26.67 -1.54 19.87
N GLY A 440 -26.60 -0.92 18.69
CA GLY A 440 -26.48 0.53 18.53
C GLY A 440 -25.06 1.03 18.71
N TRP A 441 -24.04 0.18 18.49
CA TRP A 441 -22.64 0.58 18.62
C TRP A 441 -22.30 1.77 17.72
N PRO A 442 -21.26 2.56 18.10
CA PRO A 442 -20.80 3.67 17.27
C PRO A 442 -20.43 3.17 15.87
N VAL A 443 -20.63 4.04 14.88
CA VAL A 443 -20.30 3.76 13.47
C VAL A 443 -18.82 3.36 13.31
N PHE A 444 -17.96 3.76 14.25
CA PHE A 444 -16.55 3.39 14.27
C PHE A 444 -16.31 1.87 14.24
N ASP A 445 -17.15 1.05 14.89
CA ASP A 445 -17.01 -0.42 14.87
C ASP A 445 -17.26 -1.04 13.48
N GLN A 446 -18.02 -0.33 12.64
CA GLN A 446 -18.36 -0.74 11.28
C GLN A 446 -17.35 -0.24 10.23
N MET A 447 -16.43 0.66 10.62
CA MET A 447 -15.44 1.26 9.71
C MET A 447 -14.53 0.27 8.97
N PRO A 448 -14.21 -0.94 9.47
CA PRO A 448 -13.46 -1.93 8.68
C PRO A 448 -14.12 -2.21 7.33
N ALA A 449 -15.45 -2.23 7.26
CA ALA A 449 -16.20 -2.42 6.02
C ALA A 449 -16.00 -1.26 5.03
N VAL A 450 -15.95 -0.03 5.54
CA VAL A 450 -15.67 1.18 4.76
C VAL A 450 -14.22 1.20 4.30
N TYR A 451 -13.28 0.83 5.16
CA TYR A 451 -11.86 0.80 4.81
C TYR A 451 -11.56 -0.18 3.68
N ILE A 452 -12.08 -1.42 3.75
CA ILE A 452 -11.84 -2.42 2.69
C ILE A 452 -12.45 -2.00 1.36
N THR A 453 -13.66 -1.41 1.37
CA THR A 453 -14.36 -0.97 0.16
C THR A 453 -13.67 0.23 -0.47
N LEU A 454 -13.27 1.22 0.32
CA LEU A 454 -12.51 2.38 -0.17
C LEU A 454 -11.14 1.99 -0.73
N ILE A 455 -10.42 1.08 -0.07
CA ILE A 455 -9.14 0.56 -0.57
C ILE A 455 -9.36 -0.18 -1.89
N ALA A 456 -10.37 -1.03 -1.98
CA ALA A 456 -10.68 -1.77 -3.21
C ALA A 456 -11.09 -0.85 -4.37
N LEU A 457 -11.93 0.15 -4.11
CA LEU A 457 -12.31 1.17 -5.09
C LEU A 457 -11.10 1.99 -5.53
N PHE A 458 -10.27 2.44 -4.59
CA PHE A 458 -9.04 3.16 -4.90
C PHE A 458 -8.10 2.32 -5.77
N LEU A 459 -7.90 1.04 -5.44
CA LEU A 459 -7.08 0.13 -6.22
C LEU A 459 -7.70 -0.13 -7.60
N PHE A 460 -9.01 -0.36 -7.68
CA PHE A 460 -9.73 -0.55 -8.94
C PHE A 460 -9.57 0.66 -9.87
N PHE A 461 -9.90 1.86 -9.39
CA PHE A 461 -9.76 3.09 -10.18
C PHE A 461 -8.31 3.38 -10.52
N ARG A 462 -7.38 3.17 -9.58
CA ARG A 462 -5.96 3.30 -9.87
C ARG A 462 -5.53 2.33 -10.96
N LEU A 463 -5.92 1.06 -10.92
CA LEU A 463 -5.54 0.09 -11.95
C LEU A 463 -6.22 0.43 -13.29
N ALA A 464 -7.51 0.77 -13.29
CA ALA A 464 -8.26 1.16 -14.47
C ALA A 464 -7.77 2.49 -15.12
N TRP A 465 -7.13 3.36 -14.33
CA TRP A 465 -6.57 4.64 -14.80
C TRP A 465 -5.08 4.56 -15.13
N THR A 466 -4.27 3.87 -14.31
CA THR A 466 -2.80 3.91 -14.37
C THR A 466 -2.15 2.69 -15.00
N GLU A 467 -2.85 1.56 -15.13
CA GLU A 467 -2.33 0.46 -15.97
C GLU A 467 -2.50 0.86 -17.43
N ASP A 468 -1.55 1.68 -17.87
CA ASP A 468 -1.34 2.04 -19.25
C ASP A 468 -1.29 0.76 -20.11
N SER A 469 -1.96 0.80 -21.27
CA SER A 469 -1.71 -0.03 -22.45
C SER A 469 -0.22 -0.09 -22.87
N ARG A 470 0.65 0.68 -22.22
CA ARG A 470 2.11 0.55 -22.22
C ARG A 470 2.61 -0.81 -21.74
N PHE A 471 1.81 -1.69 -21.13
CA PHE A 471 2.22 -3.08 -20.91
C PHE A 471 2.52 -3.78 -22.25
N MET A 472 1.73 -3.52 -23.30
CA MET A 472 1.96 -4.06 -24.65
C MET A 472 3.18 -3.42 -25.34
N VAL A 473 3.40 -2.10 -25.18
CA VAL A 473 4.58 -1.42 -25.72
C VAL A 473 5.84 -1.82 -24.94
N ALA A 474 5.74 -2.03 -23.63
CA ALA A 474 6.83 -2.51 -22.79
C ALA A 474 7.17 -3.97 -23.08
N VAL A 475 6.18 -4.85 -23.32
CA VAL A 475 6.42 -6.25 -23.73
C VAL A 475 6.98 -6.31 -25.15
N HIS A 476 6.50 -5.51 -26.10
CA HIS A 476 7.12 -5.38 -27.43
C HIS A 476 8.54 -4.81 -27.34
N MET A 477 8.75 -3.75 -26.56
CA MET A 477 10.08 -3.17 -26.34
C MET A 477 10.99 -4.07 -25.51
N GLN A 478 10.47 -4.95 -24.66
CA GLN A 478 11.23 -5.96 -23.91
C GLN A 478 11.61 -7.11 -24.81
N GLY A 479 10.71 -7.59 -25.67
CA GLY A 479 11.04 -8.58 -26.69
C GLY A 479 12.08 -8.03 -27.67
N VAL A 480 11.90 -6.80 -28.15
CA VAL A 480 12.87 -6.11 -29.01
C VAL A 480 14.17 -5.83 -28.25
N LYS A 481 14.16 -5.28 -27.04
CA LYS A 481 15.39 -5.05 -26.27
C LYS A 481 16.08 -6.34 -25.87
N ALA A 482 15.37 -7.39 -25.48
CA ALA A 482 15.99 -8.67 -25.12
C ALA A 482 16.62 -9.32 -26.35
N THR A 483 15.94 -9.28 -27.51
CA THR A 483 16.52 -9.76 -28.78
C THR A 483 17.66 -8.87 -29.27
N THR A 484 17.58 -7.56 -29.08
CA THR A 484 18.66 -6.62 -29.44
C THR A 484 19.83 -6.73 -28.48
N TYR A 485 19.59 -6.99 -27.20
CA TYR A 485 20.61 -7.18 -26.17
C TYR A 485 21.26 -8.56 -26.32
N SER A 486 20.49 -9.61 -26.67
CA SER A 486 21.03 -10.92 -27.02
C SER A 486 21.82 -10.86 -28.32
N ALA A 487 21.34 -10.13 -29.33
CA ALA A 487 22.07 -9.88 -30.57
C ALA A 487 23.33 -9.03 -30.31
N GLN A 488 23.26 -8.03 -29.42
CA GLN A 488 24.42 -7.24 -29.00
C GLN A 488 25.44 -8.11 -28.26
N LEU A 489 25.00 -8.96 -27.33
CA LEU A 489 25.83 -9.95 -26.63
C LEU A 489 26.47 -10.97 -27.57
N GLN A 490 25.74 -11.43 -28.58
CA GLN A 490 26.23 -12.32 -29.63
C GLN A 490 27.20 -11.61 -30.59
N SER A 491 27.00 -10.31 -30.85
CA SER A 491 27.85 -9.49 -31.71
C SER A 491 29.12 -8.99 -31.01
N SER A 492 29.08 -8.84 -29.69
CA SER A 492 30.26 -8.56 -28.88
C SER A 492 31.06 -9.84 -28.74
N ALA A 493 32.36 -9.81 -29.09
CA ALA A 493 33.30 -10.91 -28.90
C ALA A 493 33.63 -11.16 -27.39
N LEU A 494 32.60 -11.23 -26.56
CA LEU A 494 32.69 -11.56 -25.14
C LEU A 494 32.89 -13.08 -25.02
N THR A 495 33.83 -13.49 -24.18
CA THR A 495 34.02 -14.90 -23.85
C THR A 495 32.77 -15.49 -23.20
N ALA A 496 32.53 -16.79 -23.35
CA ALA A 496 31.38 -17.46 -22.76
C ALA A 496 31.25 -17.19 -21.24
N ILE A 497 32.39 -17.15 -20.54
CA ILE A 497 32.51 -16.81 -19.12
C ILE A 497 31.99 -15.40 -18.83
N ALA A 498 32.39 -14.41 -19.64
CA ALA A 498 31.95 -13.03 -19.45
C ALA A 498 30.45 -12.86 -19.74
N SER A 499 29.91 -13.61 -20.70
CA SER A 499 28.47 -13.62 -21.00
C SER A 499 27.65 -14.20 -19.83
N ASP A 500 28.13 -15.27 -19.20
CA ASP A 500 27.47 -15.87 -18.03
C ASP A 500 27.59 -14.98 -16.79
N ALA A 501 28.74 -14.34 -16.57
CA ALA A 501 28.91 -13.37 -15.49
C ALA A 501 27.93 -12.18 -15.64
N LEU A 502 27.71 -11.69 -16.86
CA LEU A 502 26.72 -10.63 -17.14
C LEU A 502 25.28 -11.09 -16.87
N ARG A 503 24.93 -12.32 -17.25
CA ARG A 503 23.61 -12.92 -16.94
C ARG A 503 23.40 -13.05 -15.43
N GLN A 504 24.41 -13.54 -14.71
CA GLN A 504 24.39 -13.61 -13.25
C GLN A 504 24.23 -12.22 -12.63
N LEU A 505 24.97 -11.22 -13.10
CA LEU A 505 24.85 -9.83 -12.63
C LEU A 505 23.44 -9.27 -12.85
N ALA A 506 22.84 -9.51 -14.01
CA ALA A 506 21.48 -9.13 -14.33
C ALA A 506 20.46 -9.81 -13.41
N SER A 507 20.63 -11.11 -13.13
CA SER A 507 19.78 -11.86 -12.20
C SER A 507 19.85 -11.31 -10.78
N ILE A 508 21.05 -10.94 -10.29
CA ILE A 508 21.22 -10.32 -8.97
C ILE A 508 20.50 -8.98 -8.92
N LYS A 509 20.67 -8.13 -9.93
CA LYS A 509 19.96 -6.84 -10.03
C LYS A 509 18.44 -7.02 -9.96
N HIS A 510 17.91 -8.01 -10.68
CA HIS A 510 16.49 -8.33 -10.68
C HIS A 510 16.02 -8.80 -9.29
N LEU A 511 16.75 -9.70 -8.64
CA LEU A 511 16.42 -10.19 -7.29
C LEU A 511 16.45 -9.08 -6.22
N TYR A 512 17.39 -8.13 -6.33
CA TYR A 512 17.42 -6.94 -5.46
C TYR A 512 16.17 -6.07 -5.63
N ALA A 513 15.73 -5.86 -6.87
CA ALA A 513 14.51 -5.12 -7.17
C ALA A 513 13.27 -5.85 -6.63
N LEU A 514 13.19 -7.17 -6.81
CA LEU A 514 12.10 -7.98 -6.29
C LEU A 514 12.07 -7.98 -4.76
N ARG A 515 13.22 -8.11 -4.09
CA ARG A 515 13.32 -8.01 -2.63
C ARG A 515 12.91 -6.64 -2.12
N LYS A 516 13.30 -5.55 -2.80
CA LYS A 516 12.84 -4.18 -2.45
C LYS A 516 11.32 -4.07 -2.52
N HIS A 517 10.70 -4.65 -3.55
CA HIS A 517 9.24 -4.65 -3.69
C HIS A 517 8.55 -5.46 -2.58
N VAL A 518 9.02 -6.69 -2.31
CA VAL A 518 8.47 -7.54 -1.24
C VAL A 518 8.64 -6.88 0.13
N ASP A 519 9.81 -6.32 0.44
CA ASP A 519 10.03 -5.56 1.67
C ASP A 519 9.05 -4.38 1.77
N GLY A 520 8.79 -3.67 0.67
CA GLY A 520 7.79 -2.60 0.62
C GLY A 520 6.39 -3.08 1.00
N VAL A 521 5.97 -4.23 0.45
CA VAL A 521 4.69 -4.86 0.81
C VAL A 521 4.65 -5.24 2.29
N CYS A 522 5.70 -5.89 2.81
CA CYS A 522 5.79 -6.23 4.23
C CYS A 522 5.67 -5.00 5.14
N ILE A 523 6.37 -3.91 4.81
CA ILE A 523 6.30 -2.67 5.58
C ILE A 523 4.87 -2.11 5.55
N THR A 524 4.22 -2.06 4.38
CA THR A 524 2.84 -1.56 4.29
C THR A 524 1.86 -2.39 5.10
N LEU A 525 1.96 -3.72 5.06
CA LEU A 525 1.09 -4.62 5.83
C LEU A 525 1.37 -4.53 7.34
N ALA A 526 2.63 -4.42 7.74
CA ALA A 526 2.99 -4.23 9.15
C ALA A 526 2.43 -2.93 9.72
N MET A 527 2.58 -1.81 8.99
CA MET A 527 2.03 -0.51 9.38
C MET A 527 0.50 -0.48 9.34
N LEU A 528 -0.12 -1.11 8.34
CA LEU A 528 -1.58 -1.27 8.29
C LEU A 528 -2.09 -2.04 9.50
N GLY A 529 -1.45 -3.15 9.87
CA GLY A 529 -1.81 -3.92 11.06
C GLY A 529 -1.69 -3.12 12.36
N LEU A 530 -0.68 -2.25 12.47
CA LEU A 530 -0.55 -1.33 13.62
C LEU A 530 -1.70 -0.32 13.68
N LEU A 531 -2.04 0.30 12.56
CA LEU A 531 -3.15 1.26 12.50
C LEU A 531 -4.49 0.59 12.82
N LEU A 532 -4.73 -0.60 12.26
CA LEU A 532 -5.95 -1.38 12.55
C LEU A 532 -6.04 -1.78 14.03
N MET A 533 -4.93 -2.15 14.66
CA MET A 533 -4.89 -2.44 16.10
C MET A 533 -5.22 -1.21 16.94
N LEU A 534 -4.68 -0.03 16.60
CA LEU A 534 -5.02 1.21 17.31
C LEU A 534 -6.50 1.58 17.14
N PHE A 535 -7.04 1.44 15.93
CA PHE A 535 -8.47 1.66 15.69
C PHE A 535 -9.35 0.65 16.42
N GLN A 536 -8.95 -0.62 16.47
CA GLN A 536 -9.68 -1.62 17.25
C GLN A 536 -9.78 -1.21 18.73
N LEU A 537 -8.66 -0.83 19.34
CA LEU A 537 -8.62 -0.43 20.75
C LEU A 537 -9.39 0.87 21.01
N HIS A 538 -9.38 1.80 20.06
CA HIS A 538 -10.20 3.01 20.12
C HIS A 538 -11.71 2.69 20.03
N SER A 539 -12.10 1.79 19.12
CA SER A 539 -13.50 1.35 18.96
C SER A 539 -14.04 0.70 20.22
N ILE A 540 -13.26 -0.17 20.85
CA ILE A 540 -13.65 -0.86 22.10
C ILE A 540 -13.86 0.14 23.22
N TRP A 541 -12.97 1.14 23.31
CA TRP A 541 -13.06 2.19 24.31
C TRP A 541 -14.28 3.10 24.10
N GLU A 542 -14.54 3.55 22.88
CA GLU A 542 -15.69 4.42 22.57
C GLU A 542 -17.02 3.75 22.94
N VAL A 543 -17.14 2.44 22.70
CA VAL A 543 -18.31 1.65 23.12
C VAL A 543 -18.44 1.63 24.65
N ASP A 544 -17.35 1.44 25.39
CA ASP A 544 -17.38 1.39 26.86
C ASP A 544 -17.79 2.75 27.46
N VAL A 545 -17.32 3.86 26.87
CA VAL A 545 -17.69 5.23 27.29
C VAL A 545 -19.16 5.53 27.03
N VAL A 546 -19.69 5.20 25.85
CA VAL A 546 -21.07 5.54 25.45
C VAL A 546 -22.11 4.70 26.21
N PHE A 547 -21.84 3.42 26.42
CA PHE A 547 -22.83 2.48 26.95
C PHE A 547 -22.70 2.25 28.46
N GLY A 548 -21.55 2.61 29.05
CA GLY A 548 -21.20 2.24 30.41
C GLY A 548 -21.08 0.71 30.56
N HIS A 549 -20.34 0.25 31.56
CA HIS A 549 -20.08 -1.18 31.80
C HIS A 549 -21.31 -2.09 31.95
N ALA A 550 -22.53 -1.54 32.01
CA ALA A 550 -23.78 -2.24 32.29
C ALA A 550 -24.42 -2.94 31.07
N LYS A 551 -24.13 -2.51 29.83
CA LYS A 551 -24.77 -3.05 28.62
C LYS A 551 -23.90 -4.03 27.81
N TYR A 552 -22.68 -4.31 28.24
CA TYR A 552 -21.76 -5.18 27.51
C TYR A 552 -22.02 -6.67 27.85
N PRO A 553 -22.62 -7.46 26.94
CA PRO A 553 -22.82 -8.89 27.20
C PRO A 553 -21.46 -9.61 27.29
N ARG A 554 -21.31 -10.53 28.25
CA ARG A 554 -20.07 -11.28 28.52
C ARG A 554 -19.70 -12.34 27.45
N ASN A 555 -20.34 -12.34 26.30
CA ASN A 555 -20.20 -13.40 25.29
C ASN A 555 -19.13 -13.07 24.24
N ALA A 556 -18.36 -14.09 23.84
CA ALA A 556 -17.11 -13.86 23.11
C ALA A 556 -17.29 -13.23 21.71
N LEU A 557 -18.33 -13.63 20.99
CA LEU A 557 -18.58 -13.19 19.62
C LEU A 557 -19.41 -11.88 19.54
N SER A 558 -19.93 -11.38 20.65
CA SER A 558 -20.67 -10.11 20.74
C SER A 558 -19.84 -8.92 21.20
N ALA A 559 -18.52 -9.06 21.20
CA ALA A 559 -17.62 -7.97 21.52
C ALA A 559 -17.49 -6.99 20.32
N PRO A 560 -17.36 -5.68 20.56
CA PRO A 560 -16.89 -4.74 19.54
C PRO A 560 -15.43 -5.05 19.16
N GLY A 561 -14.99 -4.60 18.00
CA GLY A 561 -13.62 -4.76 17.50
C GLY A 561 -13.31 -6.12 16.86
N GLN A 562 -14.28 -7.05 16.76
CA GLN A 562 -14.03 -8.37 16.17
C GLN A 562 -13.80 -8.32 14.66
N THR A 563 -14.48 -7.40 13.96
CA THR A 563 -14.25 -7.11 12.53
C THR A 563 -12.80 -6.70 12.30
N TYR A 564 -12.26 -5.80 13.13
CA TYR A 564 -10.85 -5.42 13.11
C TYR A 564 -9.93 -6.62 13.35
N SER A 565 -10.23 -7.48 14.33
CA SER A 565 -9.43 -8.67 14.64
C SER A 565 -9.27 -9.60 13.43
N VAL A 566 -10.34 -9.80 12.63
CA VAL A 566 -10.26 -10.61 11.41
C VAL A 566 -9.41 -9.93 10.33
N VAL A 567 -9.56 -8.62 10.13
CA VAL A 567 -8.73 -7.89 9.15
C VAL A 567 -7.25 -7.91 9.59
N ILE A 568 -6.97 -7.82 10.89
CA ILE A 568 -5.62 -7.96 11.44
C ILE A 568 -5.09 -9.38 11.21
N LEU A 569 -5.88 -10.43 11.46
CA LEU A 569 -5.49 -11.81 11.20
C LEU A 569 -5.16 -12.02 9.71
N VAL A 570 -6.04 -11.60 8.80
CA VAL A 570 -5.82 -11.77 7.36
C VAL A 570 -4.58 -11.01 6.90
N SER A 571 -4.44 -9.73 7.29
CA SER A 571 -3.27 -8.93 6.92
C SER A 571 -1.95 -9.49 7.48
N THR A 572 -1.98 -10.12 8.65
CA THR A 572 -0.80 -10.74 9.27
C THR A 572 -0.42 -12.08 8.67
N LEU A 573 -1.39 -12.89 8.26
CA LEU A 573 -1.13 -14.10 7.48
C LEU A 573 -0.48 -13.76 6.13
N VAL A 574 -0.96 -12.71 5.45
CA VAL A 574 -0.31 -12.22 4.22
C VAL A 574 1.09 -11.70 4.52
N LEU A 575 1.29 -10.94 5.60
CA LEU A 575 2.61 -10.46 6.03
C LEU A 575 3.58 -11.63 6.30
N ALA A 576 3.12 -12.68 6.99
CA ALA A 576 3.93 -13.87 7.27
C ALA A 576 4.31 -14.62 5.97
N SER A 577 3.38 -14.74 5.02
CA SER A 577 3.67 -15.30 3.70
C SER A 577 4.73 -14.49 2.95
N GLN A 578 4.59 -13.15 2.92
CA GLN A 578 5.57 -12.27 2.29
C GLN A 578 6.94 -12.25 3.01
N LEU A 579 6.94 -12.51 4.32
CA LEU A 579 8.17 -12.66 5.09
C LEU A 579 8.96 -13.91 4.68
N VAL A 580 8.27 -15.02 4.43
CA VAL A 580 8.88 -16.25 3.91
C VAL A 580 9.41 -16.02 2.50
N THR A 581 8.67 -15.36 1.60
CA THR A 581 9.18 -15.07 0.25
C THR A 581 10.40 -14.15 0.29
N ARG A 582 10.42 -13.13 1.16
CA ARG A 582 11.57 -12.25 1.38
C ARG A 582 12.82 -13.01 1.83
N THR A 583 12.68 -13.93 2.78
CA THR A 583 13.82 -14.71 3.29
C THR A 583 14.35 -15.67 2.23
N GLN A 584 13.48 -16.25 1.41
CA GLN A 584 13.89 -17.02 0.23
C GLN A 584 14.69 -16.16 -0.77
N LEU A 585 14.25 -14.94 -1.06
CA LEU A 585 14.98 -14.02 -1.95
C LEU A 585 16.34 -13.62 -1.38
N THR A 586 16.41 -13.37 -0.07
CA THR A 586 17.67 -13.05 0.62
C THR A 586 18.66 -14.22 0.50
N LEU A 587 18.18 -15.46 0.67
CA LEU A 587 18.99 -16.66 0.50
C LEU A 587 19.44 -16.85 -0.95
N GLN A 588 18.58 -16.61 -1.94
CA GLN A 588 18.93 -16.69 -3.36
C GLN A 588 20.01 -15.67 -3.75
N ILE A 589 19.91 -14.42 -3.26
CA ILE A 589 20.94 -13.40 -3.47
C ILE A 589 22.27 -13.84 -2.86
N ALA A 590 22.25 -14.39 -1.63
CA ALA A 590 23.46 -14.87 -0.96
C ALA A 590 24.13 -16.06 -1.70
N LYS A 591 23.34 -16.96 -2.29
CA LYS A 591 23.84 -18.07 -3.12
C LYS A 591 24.51 -17.59 -4.40
N LEU A 592 23.88 -16.67 -5.14
CA LEU A 592 24.44 -16.12 -6.38
C LEU A 592 25.72 -15.31 -6.16
N ARG A 593 25.96 -14.89 -4.92
CA ARG A 593 27.17 -14.16 -4.50
C ARG A 593 28.21 -15.05 -3.85
N HIS A 594 27.98 -16.37 -3.83
CA HIS A 594 28.86 -17.35 -3.21
C HIS A 594 29.14 -17.10 -1.72
N GLN A 595 28.26 -16.37 -1.02
CA GLN A 595 28.35 -16.20 0.44
C GLN A 595 27.84 -17.44 1.18
N VAL A 596 26.96 -18.22 0.54
CA VAL A 596 26.32 -19.42 1.09
C VAL A 596 26.35 -20.52 0.03
N PRO A 597 26.57 -21.80 0.40
CA PRO A 597 26.60 -22.91 -0.55
C PRO A 597 25.27 -23.07 -1.31
N ALA A 598 25.34 -23.51 -2.57
CA ALA A 598 24.17 -23.65 -3.46
C ALA A 598 23.09 -24.60 -2.89
N CYS A 599 23.49 -25.62 -2.14
CA CYS A 599 22.61 -26.61 -1.50
C CYS A 599 21.87 -26.09 -0.26
N ALA A 600 22.18 -24.88 0.24
CA ALA A 600 21.55 -24.35 1.43
C ALA A 600 20.04 -24.12 1.22
N THR A 601 19.23 -24.56 2.17
CA THR A 601 17.78 -24.27 2.19
C THR A 601 17.46 -23.40 3.40
N LEU A 602 16.27 -22.80 3.39
CA LEU A 602 15.78 -21.91 4.46
C LEU A 602 15.94 -22.53 5.85
N TRP A 603 15.62 -23.82 5.98
CA TRP A 603 15.58 -24.57 7.23
C TRP A 603 16.93 -25.15 7.65
N ARG A 604 17.87 -25.36 6.71
CA ARG A 604 19.18 -25.95 6.99
C ARG A 604 20.19 -24.94 7.53
N HIS A 605 20.11 -23.67 7.10
CA HIS A 605 21.09 -22.66 7.49
C HIS A 605 20.71 -21.99 8.83
N PRO A 606 21.58 -22.05 9.87
CA PRO A 606 21.20 -21.76 11.26
C PRO A 606 20.91 -20.28 11.54
N ALA A 607 21.64 -19.35 10.91
CA ALA A 607 21.40 -17.92 11.11
C ALA A 607 20.08 -17.48 10.45
N THR A 608 19.79 -17.96 9.24
CA THR A 608 18.57 -17.59 8.51
C THR A 608 17.32 -18.14 9.17
N ARG A 609 17.35 -19.39 9.67
CA ARG A 609 16.21 -19.96 10.41
C ARG A 609 15.91 -19.19 11.69
N PHE A 610 16.95 -18.77 12.43
CA PHE A 610 16.77 -18.03 13.67
C PHE A 610 16.21 -16.64 13.41
N THR A 611 16.76 -15.93 12.41
CA THR A 611 16.21 -14.62 12.00
C THR A 611 14.77 -14.73 11.51
N LEU A 612 14.42 -15.76 10.75
CA LEU A 612 13.06 -15.98 10.29
C LEU A 612 12.12 -16.29 11.45
N ALA A 613 12.53 -17.16 12.38
CA ALA A 613 11.72 -17.51 13.55
C ALA A 613 11.46 -16.29 14.44
N ALA A 614 12.49 -15.50 14.75
CA ALA A 614 12.35 -14.28 15.53
C ALA A 614 11.44 -13.24 14.84
N GLU A 615 11.61 -13.04 13.52
CA GLU A 615 10.73 -12.16 12.76
C GLU A 615 9.29 -12.70 12.68
N LEU A 616 9.09 -14.02 12.54
CA LEU A 616 7.75 -14.61 12.55
C LEU A 616 7.07 -14.44 13.90
N VAL A 617 7.75 -14.70 15.02
CA VAL A 617 7.20 -14.48 16.37
C VAL A 617 6.77 -13.02 16.56
N ALA A 618 7.63 -12.07 16.19
CA ALA A 618 7.33 -10.64 16.32
C ALA A 618 6.15 -10.18 15.43
N ASN A 619 5.96 -10.77 14.25
CA ASN A 619 4.89 -10.38 13.33
C ASN A 619 3.60 -11.19 13.48
N LEU A 620 3.67 -12.41 14.03
CA LEU A 620 2.51 -13.28 14.26
C LEU A 620 1.88 -13.06 15.64
N TRP A 621 2.52 -12.27 16.52
CA TRP A 621 1.87 -11.82 17.74
C TRP A 621 0.66 -10.95 17.39
N ILE A 622 -0.53 -11.52 17.60
CA ILE A 622 -1.85 -10.89 17.48
C ILE A 622 -2.77 -11.52 18.51
N VAL A 623 -3.81 -10.80 18.90
CA VAL A 623 -4.95 -11.41 19.58
C VAL A 623 -5.81 -12.07 18.49
N PRO A 624 -6.04 -13.40 18.53
CA PRO A 624 -6.84 -14.07 17.53
C PRO A 624 -8.30 -13.61 17.62
N PRO A 625 -9.03 -13.56 16.49
CA PRO A 625 -10.43 -13.19 16.50
C PRO A 625 -11.24 -14.17 17.35
N PHE A 626 -12.34 -13.69 17.93
CA PHE A 626 -13.28 -14.44 18.76
C PHE A 626 -12.75 -14.87 20.14
N ILE A 627 -11.51 -14.52 20.50
CA ILE A 627 -11.04 -14.61 21.88
C ILE A 627 -11.27 -13.25 22.53
N THR A 628 -12.33 -13.15 23.32
CA THR A 628 -12.70 -11.91 23.98
C THR A 628 -13.07 -12.18 25.43
N GLY A 629 -12.98 -11.15 26.24
CA GLY A 629 -13.12 -11.24 27.68
C GLY A 629 -12.35 -10.12 28.35
N PHE A 630 -12.37 -10.14 29.68
CA PHE A 630 -11.66 -9.16 30.48
C PHE A 630 -10.62 -9.89 31.33
N ALA A 631 -9.39 -9.40 31.29
CA ALA A 631 -8.36 -9.74 32.26
C ALA A 631 -8.46 -8.74 33.42
N GLU A 632 -8.83 -9.25 34.59
CA GLU A 632 -8.83 -8.49 35.84
C GLU A 632 -7.49 -8.71 36.55
N LEU A 633 -6.80 -7.62 36.87
CA LEU A 633 -5.48 -7.61 37.49
C LEU A 633 -5.51 -6.64 38.68
N ASP A 634 -5.21 -7.14 39.87
CA ASP A 634 -5.10 -6.30 41.06
C ASP A 634 -3.64 -5.85 41.24
N GLU A 635 -3.39 -4.55 41.05
CA GLU A 635 -2.05 -3.94 41.09
C GLU A 635 -1.80 -3.20 42.41
N PHE A 636 -0.92 -3.73 43.26
CA PHE A 636 -0.50 -3.09 44.51
C PHE A 636 0.16 -1.73 44.29
N GLN A 637 -0.24 -0.72 45.06
CA GLN A 637 0.39 0.61 45.03
C GLN A 637 1.24 0.86 46.28
N PHE A 638 0.62 0.87 47.46
CA PHE A 638 1.28 1.15 48.74
C PHE A 638 0.42 0.67 49.92
N ASP A 639 1.04 0.51 51.09
CA ASP A 639 0.34 0.19 52.33
C ASP A 639 -0.27 1.46 52.94
N ALA A 640 -1.56 1.44 53.23
CA ALA A 640 -2.24 2.54 53.92
C ALA A 640 -3.52 2.07 54.63
N SER A 641 -3.86 2.79 55.70
CA SER A 641 -5.10 2.56 56.46
C SER A 641 -6.36 2.99 55.70
N THR A 642 -6.24 3.94 54.77
CA THR A 642 -7.34 4.51 53.98
C THR A 642 -6.89 4.72 52.54
N CYS A 643 -7.67 4.21 51.57
CA CYS A 643 -7.40 4.37 50.15
C CYS A 643 -8.36 5.41 49.53
N THR A 644 -7.87 6.18 48.56
CA THR A 644 -8.70 7.12 47.78
C THR A 644 -9.29 6.42 46.56
N LEU A 645 -10.55 6.71 46.21
CA LEU A 645 -11.17 6.20 44.98
C LEU A 645 -10.33 6.61 43.76
N PRO A 646 -10.09 5.72 42.77
CA PRO A 646 -10.71 4.41 42.55
C PRO A 646 -9.96 3.19 43.17
N MET A 647 -9.01 3.41 44.11
CA MET A 647 -8.25 2.32 44.73
C MET A 647 -9.11 1.53 45.72
N LEU A 648 -8.96 0.20 45.70
CA LEU A 648 -9.61 -0.73 46.61
C LEU A 648 -8.62 -1.17 47.69
N ARG A 649 -9.11 -1.30 48.93
CA ARG A 649 -8.32 -1.84 50.04
C ARG A 649 -8.43 -3.37 50.04
N LEU A 650 -7.31 -4.05 49.85
CA LEU A 650 -7.18 -5.50 49.91
C LEU A 650 -5.99 -5.82 50.81
N ASP A 651 -6.13 -6.76 51.75
CA ASP A 651 -5.05 -7.26 52.62
C ASP A 651 -4.16 -6.20 53.30
N GLY A 652 -4.73 -5.06 53.70
CA GLY A 652 -3.98 -3.98 54.37
C GLY A 652 -3.24 -3.01 53.45
N GLY A 653 -3.25 -3.26 52.13
CA GLY A 653 -2.71 -2.38 51.10
C GLY A 653 -3.76 -1.74 50.20
N CYS A 654 -3.37 -0.69 49.46
CA CYS A 654 -4.18 -0.08 48.41
C CYS A 654 -3.81 -0.64 47.04
N TYR A 655 -4.81 -1.13 46.31
CA TYR A 655 -4.67 -1.76 45.00
C TYR A 655 -5.53 -1.04 43.95
N TYR A 656 -5.06 -1.01 42.70
CA TYR A 656 -5.91 -0.74 41.56
C TYR A 656 -6.45 -2.05 41.00
N ARG A 657 -7.77 -2.16 40.85
CA ARG A 657 -8.38 -3.26 40.09
C ARG A 657 -8.46 -2.86 38.63
N LEU A 658 -7.48 -3.29 37.86
CA LEU A 658 -7.37 -3.00 36.43
C LEU A 658 -8.19 -4.03 35.66
N ARG A 659 -9.13 -3.56 34.84
CA ARG A 659 -9.93 -4.41 33.96
C ARG A 659 -9.58 -4.10 32.52
N TYR A 660 -8.81 -4.98 31.89
CA TYR A 660 -8.42 -4.82 30.49
C TYR A 660 -9.19 -5.78 29.59
N PRO A 661 -9.74 -5.32 28.45
CA PRO A 661 -10.17 -6.26 27.42
C PRO A 661 -8.95 -7.03 26.89
N VAL A 662 -9.10 -8.33 26.60
CA VAL A 662 -8.00 -9.21 26.14
C VAL A 662 -7.30 -8.64 24.90
N GLU A 663 -8.03 -7.88 24.08
CA GLU A 663 -7.55 -7.16 22.89
C GLU A 663 -6.40 -6.19 23.19
N THR A 664 -6.27 -5.69 24.43
CA THR A 664 -5.14 -4.85 24.86
C THR A 664 -3.78 -5.55 24.76
N LEU A 665 -3.73 -6.88 24.79
CA LEU A 665 -2.52 -7.66 24.50
C LEU A 665 -2.02 -7.44 23.05
N GLY A 666 -2.89 -6.93 22.17
CA GLY A 666 -2.54 -6.45 20.85
C GLY A 666 -1.52 -5.31 20.84
N LEU A 667 -1.31 -4.61 21.96
CA LEU A 667 -0.31 -3.55 22.07
C LEU A 667 1.12 -4.05 21.79
N VAL A 668 1.41 -5.33 22.03
CA VAL A 668 2.69 -5.97 21.67
C VAL A 668 2.97 -5.88 20.16
N MET A 669 1.95 -5.71 19.32
CA MET A 669 2.14 -5.47 17.89
C MET A 669 3.01 -4.23 17.60
N LEU A 670 3.13 -3.28 18.54
CA LEU A 670 4.08 -2.14 18.44
C LEU A 670 5.52 -2.59 18.17
N VAL A 671 5.92 -3.82 18.51
CA VAL A 671 7.22 -4.40 18.13
C VAL A 671 7.45 -4.28 16.62
N ARG A 672 6.39 -4.37 15.79
CA ARG A 672 6.45 -4.22 14.32
C ARG A 672 6.99 -2.87 13.83
N LEU A 673 7.11 -1.86 14.68
CA LEU A 673 7.78 -0.60 14.34
C LEU A 673 9.24 -0.82 13.91
N TYR A 674 9.87 -1.96 14.20
CA TYR A 674 11.19 -2.31 13.67
C TYR A 674 11.26 -2.29 12.12
N TRP A 675 10.13 -2.50 11.42
CA TRP A 675 10.04 -2.40 9.96
C TRP A 675 10.37 -1.00 9.44
N ILE A 676 10.20 0.04 10.27
CA ILE A 676 10.55 1.42 9.91
C ILE A 676 12.05 1.55 9.60
N VAL A 677 12.92 0.85 10.34
CA VAL A 677 14.37 0.87 10.07
C VAL A 677 14.67 0.28 8.67
N ARG A 678 13.83 -0.65 8.19
CA ARG A 678 13.95 -1.23 6.84
C ARG A 678 13.34 -0.34 5.77
N LEU A 679 12.31 0.44 6.09
CA LEU A 679 11.77 1.47 5.21
C LEU A 679 12.87 2.49 4.86
N VAL A 680 13.60 2.96 5.88
CA VAL A 680 14.78 3.83 5.74
C VAL A 680 15.79 3.22 4.77
N ARG A 681 16.17 1.94 4.97
CA ARG A 681 17.06 1.22 4.04
C ARG A 681 16.57 1.26 2.60
N ASN A 682 15.32 0.89 2.35
CA ASN A 682 14.80 0.71 1.00
C ASN A 682 14.64 2.02 0.21
N HIS A 683 14.42 3.13 0.92
CA HIS A 683 14.26 4.46 0.33
C HIS A 683 15.50 5.34 0.42
N SER A 684 16.58 4.88 1.05
CA SER A 684 17.86 5.60 1.15
C SER A 684 18.52 5.95 -0.19
N GLY A 685 18.16 5.26 -1.28
CA GLY A 685 18.84 5.37 -2.58
C GLY A 685 20.17 4.61 -2.68
N PHE A 686 20.72 4.15 -1.55
CA PHE A 686 21.98 3.39 -1.48
C PHE A 686 21.77 1.88 -1.52
N TYR A 687 20.53 1.40 -1.41
CA TYR A 687 20.23 -0.02 -1.53
C TYR A 687 20.32 -0.47 -3.01
N GLY A 688 21.34 -1.26 -3.34
CA GLY A 688 21.48 -1.87 -4.66
C GLY A 688 22.81 -2.58 -4.88
N GLN A 689 22.88 -3.37 -5.95
CA GLN A 689 24.04 -4.22 -6.27
C GLN A 689 25.37 -3.46 -6.37
N ARG A 690 25.37 -2.25 -6.95
CA ARG A 690 26.59 -1.46 -7.14
C ARG A 690 27.19 -0.97 -5.84
N VAL A 691 26.33 -0.46 -4.95
CA VAL A 691 26.76 0.03 -3.64
C VAL A 691 27.26 -1.13 -2.81
N ASP A 692 26.63 -2.30 -2.95
CA ASP A 692 27.04 -3.47 -2.20
C ASP A 692 28.35 -4.11 -2.70
N PHE A 693 28.61 -4.05 -4.00
CA PHE A 693 29.95 -4.32 -4.53
C PHE A 693 31.00 -3.37 -3.93
N LEU A 694 30.73 -2.07 -3.92
CA LEU A 694 31.63 -1.08 -3.32
C LEU A 694 31.82 -1.31 -1.81
N GLY A 695 30.74 -1.68 -1.11
CA GLY A 695 30.78 -2.08 0.29
C GLY A 695 31.70 -3.27 0.53
N SER A 696 31.61 -4.31 -0.30
CA SER A 696 32.47 -5.49 -0.19
C SER A 696 33.96 -5.17 -0.37
N LEU A 697 34.29 -4.23 -1.27
CA LEU A 697 35.67 -3.78 -1.49
C LEU A 697 36.27 -3.10 -0.25
N HIS A 698 35.43 -2.43 0.54
CA HIS A 698 35.80 -1.76 1.78
C HIS A 698 35.42 -2.56 3.04
N ASN A 699 35.03 -3.84 2.90
CA ASN A 699 34.57 -4.70 3.99
C ASN A 699 33.42 -4.10 4.83
N VAL A 700 32.50 -3.40 4.18
CA VAL A 700 31.30 -2.80 4.78
C VAL A 700 30.06 -3.56 4.32
N SER A 701 29.29 -4.08 5.28
CA SER A 701 27.99 -4.71 5.01
C SER A 701 26.93 -3.65 4.71
N THR A 702 26.80 -3.29 3.43
CA THR A 702 25.83 -2.33 2.94
C THR A 702 24.40 -2.81 3.07
N ASP A 703 24.13 -4.11 3.26
CA ASP A 703 22.77 -4.62 3.50
C ASP A 703 22.20 -4.26 4.90
N SER A 704 23.06 -3.77 5.82
CA SER A 704 22.70 -3.45 7.20
C SER A 704 21.78 -2.22 7.29
N PRO A 705 20.66 -2.26 8.04
CA PRO A 705 19.76 -1.12 8.18
C PRO A 705 20.38 0.08 8.92
N LEU A 706 21.26 -0.19 9.89
CA LEU A 706 21.93 0.84 10.70
C LEU A 706 22.86 1.72 9.86
N TRP A 707 23.58 1.14 8.90
CA TRP A 707 24.43 1.90 7.99
C TRP A 707 23.61 2.87 7.14
N HIS A 708 22.45 2.41 6.64
CA HIS A 708 21.54 3.26 5.89
C HIS A 708 20.91 4.38 6.74
N PHE A 709 20.57 4.09 8.00
CA PHE A 709 20.10 5.11 8.93
C PHE A 709 21.14 6.21 9.14
N ARG A 710 22.41 5.83 9.38
CA ARG A 710 23.54 6.79 9.47
C ARG A 710 23.70 7.60 8.19
N ALA A 711 23.59 6.96 7.02
CA ALA A 711 23.70 7.63 5.73
C ALA A 711 22.58 8.66 5.51
N ILE A 712 21.32 8.32 5.81
CA ILE A 712 20.20 9.26 5.71
C ILE A 712 20.34 10.39 6.72
N PHE A 713 20.77 10.10 7.96
CA PHE A 713 21.00 11.13 8.96
C PHE A 713 22.06 12.15 8.51
N HIS A 714 23.12 11.69 7.86
CA HIS A 714 24.16 12.58 7.32
C HIS A 714 23.65 13.43 6.13
N HIS A 715 22.87 12.84 5.22
CA HIS A 715 22.41 13.55 4.01
C HIS A 715 21.15 14.41 4.22
N ARG A 716 20.19 13.97 5.03
CA ARG A 716 18.92 14.65 5.31
C ARG A 716 18.57 14.57 6.80
N PRO A 717 19.37 15.23 7.65
CA PRO A 717 19.24 15.16 9.10
C PRO A 717 17.88 15.58 9.66
N VAL A 718 17.34 16.72 9.19
CA VAL A 718 16.07 17.28 9.69
C VAL A 718 14.90 16.33 9.44
N PHE A 719 14.85 15.72 8.25
CA PHE A 719 13.80 14.76 7.92
C PHE A 719 13.88 13.51 8.81
N ALA A 720 15.09 12.96 8.99
CA ALA A 720 15.29 11.79 9.84
C ALA A 720 14.88 12.08 11.30
N PHE A 721 15.24 13.26 11.81
CA PHE A 721 14.86 13.72 13.15
C PHE A 721 13.35 13.83 13.31
N LEU A 722 12.68 14.62 12.46
CA LEU A 722 11.23 14.82 12.54
C LEU A 722 10.46 13.50 12.46
N PHE A 723 10.90 12.60 11.58
CA PHE A 723 10.27 11.30 11.41
C PHE A 723 10.45 10.40 12.65
N CYS A 724 11.65 10.34 13.23
CA CYS A 724 11.88 9.57 14.45
C CYS A 724 11.10 10.13 15.65
N THR A 725 11.06 11.46 15.80
CA THR A 725 10.29 12.13 16.84
C THR A 725 8.80 11.86 16.71
N LEU A 726 8.24 11.98 15.50
CA LEU A 726 6.80 11.73 15.27
C LEU A 726 6.42 10.28 15.56
N VAL A 727 7.22 9.31 15.09
CA VAL A 727 6.94 7.88 15.30
C VAL A 727 7.01 7.52 16.79
N THR A 728 8.06 7.97 17.49
CA THR A 728 8.22 7.68 18.92
C THR A 728 7.15 8.39 19.76
N TRP A 729 6.84 9.65 19.47
CA TRP A 729 5.78 10.41 20.14
C TRP A 729 4.41 9.72 20.01
N LEU A 730 3.94 9.47 18.78
CA LEU A 730 2.60 8.95 18.58
C LEU A 730 2.45 7.50 19.07
N ALA A 731 3.46 6.65 18.87
CA ALA A 731 3.42 5.26 19.32
C ALA A 731 3.34 5.15 20.85
N THR A 732 4.08 6.01 21.56
CA THR A 732 4.16 5.97 23.02
C THR A 732 2.96 6.64 23.66
N ALA A 733 2.44 7.72 23.06
CA ALA A 733 1.19 8.35 23.49
C ALA A 733 0.00 7.39 23.36
N ALA A 734 -0.10 6.68 22.23
CA ALA A 734 -1.14 5.68 22.03
C ALA A 734 -1.02 4.53 23.05
N GLY A 735 0.20 4.03 23.30
CA GLY A 735 0.42 2.97 24.29
C GLY A 735 0.07 3.37 25.71
N VAL A 736 0.44 4.59 26.14
CA VAL A 736 0.10 5.11 27.48
C VAL A 736 -1.41 5.32 27.62
N SER A 737 -2.07 5.89 26.61
CA SER A 737 -3.53 6.06 26.61
C SER A 737 -4.22 4.71 26.82
N VAL A 738 -3.86 3.69 26.04
CA VAL A 738 -4.47 2.35 26.15
C VAL A 738 -4.28 1.72 27.53
N MET A 739 -3.09 1.85 28.13
CA MET A 739 -2.84 1.29 29.47
C MET A 739 -3.58 2.06 30.58
N GLU A 740 -3.74 3.38 30.47
CA GLU A 740 -4.36 4.20 31.51
C GLU A 740 -5.91 4.22 31.45
N ARG A 741 -6.53 3.70 30.37
CA ARG A 741 -7.99 3.58 30.20
C ARG A 741 -8.71 2.71 31.23
N SER A 742 -7.99 1.78 31.88
CA SER A 742 -8.59 0.88 32.88
C SER A 742 -8.99 1.57 34.19
N ILE A 743 -8.49 2.79 34.41
CA ILE A 743 -8.79 3.62 35.57
C ILE A 743 -9.36 4.96 35.11
N PRO A 744 -10.29 5.57 35.88
CA PRO A 744 -10.73 6.93 35.61
C PRO A 744 -9.55 7.89 35.82
N SER A 745 -8.91 8.26 34.71
CA SER A 745 -7.75 9.15 34.65
C SER A 745 -7.97 10.19 33.56
N ALA A 746 -7.35 11.37 33.70
CA ALA A 746 -7.43 12.38 32.65
C ALA A 746 -6.72 11.93 31.35
N LEU A 747 -5.84 10.92 31.44
CA LEU A 747 -5.08 10.31 30.34
C LEU A 747 -5.91 9.40 29.42
N ASP A 748 -7.20 9.24 29.74
CA ASP A 748 -8.18 8.54 28.91
C ASP A 748 -8.33 9.17 27.52
N SER A 749 -8.15 10.49 27.43
CA SER A 749 -8.14 11.21 26.15
C SER A 749 -6.78 11.07 25.45
N ASP A 750 -6.79 10.59 24.21
CA ASP A 750 -5.58 10.44 23.38
C ASP A 750 -4.78 11.75 23.25
N LEU A 751 -5.45 12.91 23.26
CA LEU A 751 -4.80 14.23 23.21
C LEU A 751 -4.01 14.53 24.49
N THR A 752 -4.57 14.23 25.66
CA THR A 752 -3.89 14.46 26.96
C THR A 752 -2.69 13.53 27.14
N SER A 753 -2.79 12.27 26.69
CA SER A 753 -1.65 11.35 26.64
C SER A 753 -0.57 11.87 25.69
N SER A 754 -0.97 12.40 24.53
CA SER A 754 -0.02 13.01 23.58
C SER A 754 0.73 14.20 24.19
N TRP A 755 0.03 15.05 24.96
CA TRP A 755 0.61 16.18 25.69
C TRP A 755 1.62 15.71 26.73
N LEU A 756 1.25 14.73 27.58
CA LEU A 756 2.15 14.13 28.56
C LEU A 756 3.45 13.65 27.91
N ILE A 757 3.36 12.93 26.79
CA ILE A 757 4.55 12.40 26.12
C ILE A 757 5.42 13.51 25.53
N VAL A 758 4.87 14.56 24.90
CA VAL A 758 5.68 15.67 24.39
C VAL A 758 6.44 16.36 25.52
N VAL A 759 5.75 16.67 26.62
CA VAL A 759 6.32 17.33 27.81
C VAL A 759 7.41 16.45 28.44
N THR A 760 7.20 15.13 28.47
CA THR A 760 8.17 14.17 29.01
C THR A 760 9.37 13.98 28.07
N MET A 761 9.16 13.91 26.75
CA MET A 761 10.23 13.81 25.76
C MET A 761 11.15 15.04 25.77
N ALA A 762 10.58 16.21 26.05
CA ALA A 762 11.32 17.45 26.24
C ALA A 762 12.01 17.56 27.62
N THR A 763 11.84 16.56 28.50
CA THR A 763 12.38 16.54 29.87
C THR A 763 11.91 17.71 30.75
N VAL A 764 10.75 18.31 30.44
CA VAL A 764 10.20 19.45 31.21
C VAL A 764 9.46 18.96 32.45
N GLY A 765 8.53 18.02 32.29
CA GLY A 765 7.84 17.36 33.40
C GLY A 765 7.00 18.30 34.29
N TYR A 766 6.01 18.99 33.73
CA TYR A 766 5.15 19.90 34.52
C TYR A 766 4.42 19.23 35.69
N GLY A 767 4.09 17.94 35.58
CA GLY A 767 3.39 17.18 36.62
C GLY A 767 1.89 17.39 36.66
N ASP A 768 1.32 18.05 35.65
CA ASP A 768 -0.13 18.20 35.43
C ASP A 768 -0.81 16.87 35.12
N TYR A 769 -0.15 16.02 34.32
CA TYR A 769 -0.56 14.65 34.04
C TYR A 769 0.59 13.68 34.29
N PHE A 770 0.27 12.46 34.72
CA PHE A 770 1.26 11.39 34.94
C PHE A 770 0.60 10.01 34.88
N ALA A 771 1.33 9.02 34.35
CA ALA A 771 0.85 7.64 34.27
C ALA A 771 0.82 6.98 35.67
N ARG A 772 -0.31 6.38 36.03
CA ARG A 772 -0.51 5.76 37.35
C ARG A 772 -0.25 4.25 37.30
N THR A 773 -0.64 3.58 36.21
CA THR A 773 -0.48 2.13 36.05
C THR A 773 1.00 1.75 35.84
N ARG A 774 1.43 0.56 36.27
CA ARG A 774 2.79 0.07 35.97
C ARG A 774 3.06 0.01 34.46
N GLY A 775 2.07 -0.41 33.67
CA GLY A 775 2.16 -0.48 32.22
C GLY A 775 2.37 0.89 31.57
N GLY A 776 1.56 1.89 31.95
CA GLY A 776 1.72 3.27 31.51
C GLY A 776 3.08 3.84 31.90
N ARG A 777 3.52 3.66 33.15
CA ARG A 777 4.84 4.09 33.62
C ARG A 777 5.98 3.47 32.81
N PHE A 778 5.93 2.16 32.55
CA PHE A 778 6.94 1.47 31.73
C PHE A 778 7.04 2.08 30.33
N LEU A 779 5.90 2.34 29.68
CA LEU A 779 5.84 2.96 28.36
C LEU A 779 6.32 4.41 28.37
N THR A 780 5.98 5.19 29.39
CA THR A 780 6.48 6.56 29.57
C THR A 780 8.00 6.60 29.77
N VAL A 781 8.58 5.66 30.53
CA VAL A 781 10.04 5.57 30.70
C VAL A 781 10.72 5.18 29.39
N MET A 782 10.24 4.13 28.72
CA MET A 782 10.84 3.66 27.47
C MET A 782 10.71 4.67 26.33
N GLY A 783 9.52 5.23 26.17
CA GLY A 783 9.17 6.11 25.05
C GLY A 783 9.46 7.57 25.31
N GLY A 784 8.97 8.09 26.42
CA GLY A 784 9.11 9.48 26.82
C GLY A 784 10.54 9.82 27.23
N ILE A 785 11.10 9.08 28.19
CA ILE A 785 12.44 9.40 28.74
C ILE A 785 13.57 8.89 27.84
N ILE A 786 13.64 7.57 27.59
CA ILE A 786 14.73 7.00 26.77
C ILE A 786 14.59 7.44 25.30
N GLY A 787 13.39 7.38 24.73
CA GLY A 787 13.14 7.90 23.39
C GLY A 787 13.38 9.41 23.28
N GLY A 788 12.90 10.20 24.24
CA GLY A 788 13.12 11.65 24.30
C GLY A 788 14.59 12.05 24.41
N THR A 789 15.37 11.41 25.29
CA THR A 789 16.82 11.66 25.41
C THR A 789 17.57 11.33 24.12
N ILE A 790 17.21 10.25 23.42
CA ILE A 790 17.76 9.94 22.09
C ILE A 790 17.41 11.06 21.10
N VAL A 791 16.16 11.50 21.05
CA VAL A 791 15.70 12.59 20.18
C VAL A 791 16.41 13.92 20.48
N ILE A 792 16.56 14.29 21.75
CA ILE A 792 17.30 15.48 22.19
C ILE A 792 18.78 15.36 21.80
N SER A 793 19.41 14.20 22.04
CA SER A 793 20.81 13.99 21.65
C SER A 793 21.01 14.11 20.14
N MET A 794 20.07 13.60 19.36
CA MET A 794 20.05 13.74 17.90
C MET A 794 19.92 15.22 17.52
N LEU A 795 18.99 15.98 18.13
CA LEU A 795 18.82 17.41 17.88
C LEU A 795 20.09 18.21 18.20
N THR A 796 20.72 17.96 19.36
CA THR A 796 21.97 18.64 19.75
C THR A 796 23.11 18.35 18.78
N SER A 797 23.25 17.10 18.31
CA SER A 797 24.22 16.75 17.27
C SER A 797 23.94 17.45 15.94
N LEU A 798 22.67 17.59 15.55
CA LEU A 798 22.29 18.33 14.34
C LEU A 798 22.60 19.81 14.45
N PHE A 799 22.30 20.41 15.60
CA PHE A 799 22.59 21.81 15.86
C PHE A 799 24.10 22.07 15.82
N MET A 800 24.90 21.23 16.49
CA MET A 800 26.37 21.33 16.45
C MET A 800 26.92 21.15 15.03
N GLY A 801 26.42 20.18 14.27
CA GLY A 801 26.83 19.98 12.87
C GLY A 801 26.50 21.17 11.98
N SER A 802 25.37 21.87 12.22
CA SER A 802 24.99 23.07 11.46
C SER A 802 25.83 24.31 11.80
N LEU A 803 26.44 24.34 12.99
CA LEU A 803 27.34 25.41 13.42
C LEU A 803 28.78 25.20 12.94
N GLN A 804 29.14 23.99 12.49
CA GLN A 804 30.46 23.72 11.95
C GLN A 804 30.63 24.44 10.61
N THR A 805 31.71 25.22 10.50
CA THR A 805 32.06 25.91 9.26
C THR A 805 32.46 24.91 8.20
N THR A 806 32.05 25.16 6.95
CA THR A 806 32.56 24.39 5.81
C THR A 806 34.05 24.67 5.61
N PHE A 807 34.75 23.75 4.95
CA PHE A 807 36.18 23.93 4.63
C PHE A 807 36.45 25.22 3.81
N GLY A 808 35.50 25.64 2.98
CA GLY A 808 35.58 26.91 2.25
C GLY A 808 35.45 28.12 3.18
N GLU A 809 34.46 28.11 4.08
CA GLU A 809 34.27 29.17 5.09
C GLU A 809 35.46 29.26 6.04
N GLU A 810 36.01 28.13 6.48
CA GLU A 810 37.20 28.07 7.32
C GLU A 810 38.40 28.73 6.64
N ARG A 811 38.61 28.45 5.34
CA ARG A 811 39.65 29.13 4.53
C ARG A 811 39.43 30.64 4.46
N VAL A 812 38.20 31.10 4.27
CA VAL A 812 37.88 32.54 4.23
C VAL A 812 38.11 33.18 5.60
N LEU A 813 37.64 32.53 6.68
CA LEU A 813 37.84 32.96 8.06
C LEU A 813 39.33 33.05 8.40
N TYR A 814 40.14 32.09 7.96
CA TYR A 814 41.58 32.12 8.10
C TYR A 814 42.19 33.35 7.42
N VAL A 815 41.85 33.61 6.16
CA VAL A 815 42.38 34.79 5.42
C VAL A 815 41.98 36.10 6.10
N VAL A 816 40.74 36.20 6.60
CA VAL A 816 40.26 37.39 7.32
C VAL A 816 41.02 37.58 8.63
N ARG A 817 41.20 36.50 9.42
CA ARG A 817 41.99 36.53 10.67
C ARG A 817 43.44 36.91 10.39
N TYR A 818 44.05 36.36 9.36
CA TYR A 818 45.42 36.67 8.94
C TYR A 818 45.59 38.15 8.58
N LYS A 819 44.68 38.73 7.78
CA LYS A 819 44.73 40.17 7.45
C LYS A 819 44.55 41.06 8.67
N ARG A 820 43.62 40.71 9.58
CA ARG A 820 43.41 41.45 10.84
C ARG A 820 44.66 41.40 11.72
N TRP A 821 45.28 40.22 11.84
CA TRP A 821 46.54 40.04 12.56
C TRP A 821 47.67 40.87 11.96
N GLN A 822 47.82 40.85 10.62
CA GLN A 822 48.86 41.62 9.93
C GLN A 822 48.71 43.12 10.19
N LYS A 823 47.48 43.65 10.14
CA LYS A 823 47.19 45.04 10.46
C LYS A 823 47.47 45.37 11.94
N ALA A 824 46.98 44.54 12.87
CA ALA A 824 47.22 44.73 14.30
C ALA A 824 48.72 44.71 14.65
N ARG A 825 49.51 43.84 13.99
CA ARG A 825 50.97 43.78 14.15
C ARG A 825 51.65 45.04 13.62
N LEU A 826 51.23 45.52 12.44
CA LEU A 826 51.75 46.76 11.87
C LEU A 826 51.44 47.95 12.78
N ASP A 827 50.19 48.08 13.23
CA ASP A 827 49.75 49.16 14.12
C ASP A 827 50.50 49.11 15.47
N ALA A 828 50.72 47.92 16.03
CA ALA A 828 51.49 47.74 17.25
C ALA A 828 52.96 48.12 17.05
N ALA A 829 53.57 47.74 15.92
CA ALA A 829 54.96 48.09 15.59
C ALA A 829 55.13 49.60 15.36
N VAL A 830 54.21 50.24 14.65
CA VAL A 830 54.22 51.70 14.43
C VAL A 830 54.08 52.44 15.77
N ASN A 831 53.16 52.00 16.63
CA ASN A 831 52.99 52.62 17.95
C ASN A 831 54.17 52.37 18.89
N LEU A 832 54.84 51.21 18.76
CA LEU A 832 56.09 50.93 19.46
C LEU A 832 57.20 51.92 19.07
N ILE A 833 57.41 52.13 17.76
CA ILE A 833 58.39 53.09 17.25
C ILE A 833 58.04 54.51 17.70
N LYS A 834 56.76 54.91 17.62
CA LYS A 834 56.29 56.21 18.11
C LYS A 834 56.57 56.40 19.60
N ALA A 835 56.33 55.38 20.43
CA ALA A 835 56.61 55.43 21.86
C ALA A 835 58.12 55.53 22.14
N ALA A 836 58.94 54.77 21.43
CA ALA A 836 60.40 54.83 21.52
C ALA A 836 60.97 56.20 21.14
N TRP A 837 60.50 56.77 20.03
CA TRP A 837 60.89 58.10 19.59
C TRP A 837 60.43 59.20 20.57
N ARG A 838 59.19 59.09 21.08
CA ARG A 838 58.66 60.02 22.07
C ARG A 838 59.48 59.98 23.37
N ARG A 839 59.89 58.79 23.82
CA ARG A 839 60.80 58.63 24.95
C ARG A 839 62.13 59.36 24.67
N HIS A 840 62.77 59.07 23.53
CA HIS A 840 64.04 59.70 23.16
C HIS A 840 63.95 61.24 23.09
N LYS A 841 62.85 61.78 22.54
CA LYS A 841 62.61 63.23 22.50
C LYS A 841 62.42 63.85 23.90
N LEU A 842 61.70 63.17 24.80
CA LEU A 842 61.51 63.63 26.18
C LEU A 842 62.81 63.58 26.99
N GLU A 843 63.61 62.54 26.78
CA GLU A 843 64.94 62.36 27.35
C GLU A 843 65.89 63.47 26.88
N LYS A 844 65.94 63.75 25.56
CA LYS A 844 66.73 64.88 25.01
C LYS A 844 66.27 66.26 25.49
N ALA A 845 65.00 66.40 25.86
CA ALA A 845 64.42 67.64 26.39
C ALA A 845 64.46 67.74 27.94
N ASN A 846 65.15 66.80 28.64
CA ASN A 846 65.21 66.70 30.10
C ASN A 846 63.83 66.72 30.80
N LYS A 847 62.79 66.12 30.19
CA LYS A 847 61.43 65.98 30.77
C LYS A 847 61.20 64.56 31.30
N SER A 848 60.29 64.40 32.27
CA SER A 848 59.93 63.10 32.87
C SER A 848 59.53 62.06 31.81
N THR A 849 60.20 60.90 31.82
CA THR A 849 60.02 59.82 30.82
C THR A 849 59.02 58.74 31.25
N HIS A 850 58.59 58.72 32.51
CA HIS A 850 57.78 57.64 33.10
C HIS A 850 56.54 57.25 32.26
N SER A 851 55.82 58.24 31.73
CA SER A 851 54.63 57.98 30.89
C SER A 851 55.00 57.36 29.54
N ALA A 852 56.13 57.74 28.95
CA ALA A 852 56.62 57.20 27.68
C ALA A 852 57.20 55.79 27.85
N ASP A 853 57.88 55.53 28.98
CA ASP A 853 58.39 54.19 29.32
C ASP A 853 57.26 53.18 29.50
N ARG A 854 56.20 53.55 30.22
CA ARG A 854 55.01 52.70 30.37
C ARG A 854 54.35 52.39 29.01
N ALA A 855 54.27 53.39 28.13
CA ALA A 855 53.73 53.20 26.79
C ALA A 855 54.64 52.31 25.93
N LEU A 856 55.96 52.47 26.04
CA LEU A 856 56.95 51.66 25.35
C LEU A 856 56.83 50.19 25.77
N PHE A 857 56.87 49.88 27.06
CA PHE A 857 56.71 48.51 27.56
C PHE A 857 55.39 47.88 27.14
N LYS A 858 54.28 48.64 27.21
CA LYS A 858 52.96 48.18 26.73
C LYS A 858 53.00 47.75 25.26
N TYR A 859 53.59 48.55 24.37
CA TYR A 859 53.67 48.20 22.95
C TYR A 859 54.72 47.13 22.66
N MET A 860 55.82 47.05 23.42
CA MET A 860 56.80 45.96 23.31
C MET A 860 56.16 44.62 23.63
N GLN A 861 55.41 44.56 24.73
CA GLN A 861 54.67 43.37 25.12
C GLN A 861 53.62 43.02 24.07
N LYS A 862 52.84 44.00 23.57
CA LYS A 862 51.83 43.77 22.53
C LYS A 862 52.41 43.23 21.22
N VAL A 863 53.56 43.74 20.78
CA VAL A 863 54.25 43.22 19.58
C VAL A 863 54.79 41.80 19.83
N ARG A 864 55.34 41.55 21.02
CA ARG A 864 55.81 40.21 21.42
C ARG A 864 54.66 39.19 21.44
N GLU A 865 53.53 39.55 22.04
CA GLU A 865 52.30 38.73 22.07
C GLU A 865 51.79 38.46 20.66
N LEU A 866 51.67 39.47 19.80
CA LEU A 866 51.23 39.27 18.41
C LEU A 866 52.21 38.42 17.58
N ARG A 867 53.51 38.51 17.85
CA ARG A 867 54.54 37.69 17.19
C ARG A 867 54.47 36.23 17.66
N LEU A 868 54.29 36.00 18.95
CA LEU A 868 54.19 34.65 19.53
C LEU A 868 52.84 34.00 19.21
N GLY A 869 51.75 34.76 19.25
CA GLY A 869 50.40 34.29 18.93
C GLY A 869 50.24 33.79 17.49
N ALA A 870 51.06 34.27 16.55
CA ALA A 870 51.07 33.76 15.18
C ALA A 870 51.62 32.33 15.05
N ILE A 871 52.46 31.90 16.01
CA ILE A 871 53.01 30.54 16.05
C ILE A 871 51.98 29.56 16.65
N THR A 872 51.04 30.06 17.46
CA THR A 872 49.99 29.25 18.09
C THR A 872 48.68 29.24 17.31
N ASP A 873 48.29 30.36 16.69
CA ASP A 873 47.04 30.50 15.93
C ASP A 873 47.21 30.21 14.43
N GLY A 874 48.45 30.22 13.94
CA GLY A 874 48.77 29.67 12.64
C GLY A 874 48.79 28.15 12.75
N ASP A 875 47.61 27.54 12.58
CA ASP A 875 47.45 26.10 12.29
C ASP A 875 48.70 25.59 11.56
N ASP A 876 49.37 24.60 12.14
CA ASP A 876 50.67 24.05 11.74
C ASP A 876 50.77 23.86 10.21
N VAL A 877 51.05 24.93 9.46
CA VAL A 877 51.10 24.91 7.99
C VAL A 877 52.24 23.98 7.58
N VAL A 878 53.30 23.98 8.38
CA VAL A 878 54.43 23.06 8.24
C VAL A 878 53.96 21.62 8.46
N GLY A 879 53.15 21.34 9.48
CA GLY A 879 52.48 20.06 9.73
C GLY A 879 51.59 19.61 8.58
N LYS A 880 50.66 20.46 8.11
CA LYS A 880 49.78 20.16 6.97
C LYS A 880 50.55 19.94 5.67
N VAL A 881 51.64 20.70 5.42
CA VAL A 881 52.53 20.48 4.28
C VAL A 881 53.35 19.20 4.44
N ARG A 882 53.77 18.86 5.66
CA ARG A 882 54.49 17.63 5.98
C ARG A 882 53.60 16.41 5.79
N GLU A 883 52.35 16.49 6.25
CA GLU A 883 51.29 15.50 6.06
C GLU A 883 50.99 15.31 4.58
N TRP A 884 50.76 16.39 3.82
CA TRP A 884 50.57 16.32 2.37
C TRP A 884 51.77 15.71 1.64
N LYS A 885 52.99 16.08 2.04
CA LYS A 885 54.22 15.49 1.49
C LYS A 885 54.28 13.99 1.79
N SER A 886 53.96 13.56 3.01
CA SER A 886 53.97 12.13 3.37
C SER A 886 52.87 11.32 2.69
N GLU A 887 51.67 11.87 2.55
CA GLU A 887 50.53 11.13 1.99
C GLU A 887 50.51 11.12 0.46
N SER A 888 50.94 12.21 -0.18
CA SER A 888 50.81 12.36 -1.63
C SER A 888 52.14 12.18 -2.36
N VAL A 889 53.19 12.85 -1.90
CA VAL A 889 54.45 12.97 -2.67
C VAL A 889 55.35 11.74 -2.47
N VAL A 890 55.46 11.25 -1.23
CA VAL A 890 56.31 10.08 -0.92
C VAL A 890 55.85 8.81 -1.64
N PRO A 891 54.56 8.43 -1.66
CA PRO A 891 54.12 7.21 -2.35
C PRO A 891 54.32 7.28 -3.87
N LEU A 892 54.11 8.44 -4.48
CA LEU A 892 54.36 8.66 -5.90
C LEU A 892 55.86 8.52 -6.23
N LEU A 893 56.74 9.05 -5.37
CA LEU A 893 58.18 8.87 -5.50
C LEU A 893 58.58 7.40 -5.37
N VAL A 894 58.06 6.68 -4.39
CA VAL A 894 58.33 5.24 -4.20
C VAL A 894 57.88 4.44 -5.42
N ALA A 895 56.68 4.70 -5.95
CA ALA A 895 56.17 4.04 -7.16
C ALA A 895 57.02 4.36 -8.41
N ALA A 896 57.44 5.61 -8.58
CA ALA A 896 58.33 6.02 -9.67
C ALA A 896 59.71 5.37 -9.56
N HIS A 897 60.25 5.27 -8.33
CA HIS A 897 61.51 4.57 -8.07
C HIS A 897 61.41 3.08 -8.35
N ALA A 898 60.36 2.40 -7.88
CA ALA A 898 60.14 0.98 -8.16
C ALA A 898 60.02 0.68 -9.67
N LYS A 899 59.37 1.56 -10.43
CA LYS A 899 59.29 1.44 -11.90
C LYS A 899 60.66 1.63 -12.55
N ARG A 900 61.46 2.58 -12.06
CA ARG A 900 62.82 2.85 -12.56
C ARG A 900 63.77 1.70 -12.27
N THR A 901 63.73 1.11 -11.07
CA THR A 901 64.57 -0.04 -10.71
C THR A 901 64.22 -1.27 -11.54
N ALA A 902 62.92 -1.56 -11.75
CA ALA A 902 62.51 -2.67 -12.60
C ALA A 902 63.01 -2.56 -14.05
N VAL A 903 63.07 -1.34 -14.60
CA VAL A 903 63.64 -1.10 -15.94
C VAL A 903 65.16 -1.28 -15.96
N LEU A 904 65.85 -0.85 -14.91
CA LEU A 904 67.29 -1.06 -14.74
C LEU A 904 67.64 -2.54 -14.64
N ASP A 905 66.88 -3.30 -13.84
CA ASP A 905 67.08 -4.74 -13.66
C ASP A 905 66.87 -5.51 -14.98
N ASP A 906 65.87 -5.13 -15.78
CA ASP A 906 65.65 -5.71 -17.13
C ASP A 906 66.79 -5.35 -18.09
N LEU A 907 67.32 -4.13 -18.02
CA LEU A 907 68.45 -3.69 -18.84
C LEU A 907 69.73 -4.45 -18.46
N GLU A 908 70.00 -4.62 -17.17
CA GLU A 908 71.16 -5.34 -16.66
C GLU A 908 71.09 -6.83 -17.03
N ALA A 909 69.91 -7.45 -16.92
CA ALA A 909 69.69 -8.82 -17.37
C ALA A 909 69.89 -9.00 -18.89
N LYS A 910 69.60 -7.97 -19.69
CA LYS A 910 69.88 -7.96 -21.15
C LYS A 910 71.38 -7.79 -21.42
N VAL A 911 72.07 -6.90 -20.71
CA VAL A 911 73.52 -6.70 -20.84
C VAL A 911 74.28 -7.96 -20.44
N GLN A 912 73.91 -8.62 -19.34
CA GLN A 912 74.52 -9.89 -18.92
C GLN A 912 74.31 -10.99 -19.98
N ARG A 913 73.12 -11.06 -20.60
CA ARG A 913 72.88 -11.97 -21.73
C ARG A 913 73.78 -11.67 -22.93
N VAL A 914 73.92 -10.41 -23.32
CA VAL A 914 74.83 -10.01 -24.41
C VAL A 914 76.29 -10.34 -24.05
N GLY A 915 76.72 -10.06 -22.82
CA GLY A 915 78.06 -10.43 -22.33
C GLY A 915 78.31 -11.92 -22.41
N SER A 916 77.35 -12.75 -21.98
CA SER A 916 77.46 -14.21 -22.11
C SER A 916 77.59 -14.64 -23.58
N LEU A 917 76.80 -14.06 -24.48
CA LEU A 917 76.89 -14.30 -25.93
C LEU A 917 78.26 -13.94 -26.50
N VAL A 918 78.83 -12.81 -26.11
CA VAL A 918 80.17 -12.39 -26.54
C VAL A 918 81.22 -13.40 -26.08
N THR A 919 81.19 -13.82 -24.81
CA THR A 919 82.13 -14.85 -24.30
C THR A 919 81.98 -16.19 -25.03
N THR A 920 80.75 -16.59 -25.37
CA THR A 920 80.50 -17.80 -26.16
C THR A 920 81.09 -17.66 -27.58
N ILE A 921 80.91 -16.50 -28.22
CA ILE A 921 81.48 -16.23 -29.55
C ILE A 921 83.00 -16.24 -29.51
N GLU A 922 83.63 -15.59 -28.53
CA GLU A 922 85.09 -15.61 -28.36
C GLU A 922 85.62 -17.03 -28.18
N SER A 923 84.94 -17.86 -27.37
CA SER A 923 85.31 -19.27 -27.20
C SER A 923 85.21 -20.09 -28.50
N LEU A 924 84.19 -19.81 -29.33
CA LEU A 924 84.02 -20.45 -30.64
C LEU A 924 85.08 -19.99 -31.65
N VAL A 925 85.47 -18.71 -31.61
CA VAL A 925 86.55 -18.16 -32.45
C VAL A 925 87.90 -18.79 -32.07
N LEU A 926 88.20 -18.90 -30.77
CA LEU A 926 89.40 -19.57 -30.26
C LEU A 926 89.44 -21.07 -30.61
N ALA A 927 88.29 -21.76 -30.56
CA ALA A 927 88.20 -23.15 -31.00
C ALA A 927 88.48 -23.29 -32.50
N LYS A 928 88.03 -22.33 -33.32
CA LYS A 928 88.23 -22.32 -34.77
C LYS A 928 89.68 -22.01 -35.16
N THR A 929 90.37 -21.12 -34.43
CA THR A 929 91.81 -20.85 -34.65
C THR A 929 92.68 -22.02 -34.23
N LYS A 930 92.40 -22.68 -33.09
CA LYS A 930 93.10 -23.92 -32.71
C LYS A 930 92.96 -25.01 -33.76
N LYS A 931 91.77 -25.20 -34.33
CA LYS A 931 91.53 -26.20 -35.39
C LYS A 931 92.27 -25.90 -36.70
N LYS A 932 92.63 -24.63 -36.95
CA LYS A 932 93.41 -24.20 -38.12
C LYS A 932 94.92 -24.43 -37.96
N MET A 933 95.44 -24.39 -36.73
CA MET A 933 96.85 -24.65 -36.42
C MET A 933 97.21 -26.14 -36.37
N THR A 934 96.24 -27.05 -36.23
CA THR A 934 96.47 -28.51 -36.28
C THR A 934 96.45 -29.11 -37.69
N VAL A 935 96.30 -28.29 -38.73
CA VAL A 935 96.19 -28.73 -40.16
C VAL A 935 97.35 -28.18 -41.02
N SER A 936 98.33 -27.52 -40.40
CA SER A 936 99.68 -27.31 -40.98
C SER A 936 100.65 -28.27 -40.33
#